data_AF-E1ZL05-F1
#
_entry.id   AF-E1ZL05-F1
#
_cell.length_a   1.000
_cell.length_b   1.000
_cell.length_c   1.000
_cell.angle_alpha   90.00
_cell.angle_beta   90.00
_cell.angle_gamma   90.00
#
_symmetry.space_group_name_H-M   'P 1'
#
loop_
_entity.id
_entity.type
_entity.pdbx_description
1 polymer ?
#
loop_
_entity_poly.entity_id
_entity_poly.type
_entity_poly.pdbx_seq_one_letter_code
_entity_poly.pdbx_strand_id
1 'polypeptide(L)'
;MVRTQRRVAFWLALIMLGAQGLEARELEGVKKKKWLSGKALILEMDFTEGDVGRQEEPLAEPAAARGAGWPAGRLARPGGRILLVKRKNRRRKWRVKVKDPGWLEKLRTGMDLSAGGSWWNKKNWEEADEEPEDPGDVLDEPEDPAAAELEFQADSITASGGPVAPQPIVVPAQPTPDELLAAQLNTLGATTVGATAAAATAFEGNGGYINVTQGGGTWVWNDLFLSSLGVLVIPITAMDPVTKGTCRAGAATHNPPLNRNQIQGVVFSDGTPNTPTTATVGSTFYLCSNLKTSLTANNSLVAQPVQLNCSGSRHAPGRFRYGIPWRANRCTFDDFHGWADAADAALVARGVNINKYFYRQAAAAGRVSRVYLVPPGPCDKEWAGTAYLGCDGTFQCRAWIAGNHWGDENAIAHELSHNMFMQHAGTTTGASFPGGSFNEYDDLSCAMGWCCDNRCWNMPHAWQMGWNAARTYDAATLIRGRTYNVSLGSQSRYAATDLPVRNSIRVLPWNVPGVGANKPVPLWISFRTRTRGDMGLAAGWDDKVHIHSSGISDPYDSAFTNWETMLGVDETWTHPVLNVTVRRYPSNNPSAAVVTLCRYYRPETYLSCLYSLDYDCNGKAGYDDDACLSLLPPAS
;
A
#
# COMPACT_ATOMS: atom_id res chain seq x y z
N MET A 1 31.88 -11.90 -56.78
CA MET A 1 33.18 -11.23 -56.50
C MET A 1 33.38 -10.14 -57.55
N VAL A 2 33.96 -8.98 -57.16
CA VAL A 2 34.44 -7.86 -58.03
C VAL A 2 33.37 -7.21 -58.96
N ARG A 3 32.76 -6.04 -58.66
CA ARG A 3 33.24 -4.63 -58.81
C ARG A 3 33.54 -4.23 -60.29
N THR A 4 33.18 -3.07 -60.86
CA THR A 4 32.86 -1.73 -60.27
C THR A 4 32.27 -0.72 -61.30
N GLN A 5 31.61 0.37 -60.80
CA GLN A 5 31.44 1.74 -61.42
C GLN A 5 30.58 1.91 -62.71
N ARG A 6 30.00 3.08 -63.09
CA ARG A 6 29.57 4.35 -62.42
C ARG A 6 28.68 5.21 -63.38
N ARG A 7 27.64 5.89 -62.82
CA ARG A 7 27.08 7.24 -63.16
C ARG A 7 26.42 7.56 -64.53
N VAL A 8 25.60 8.64 -64.46
CA VAL A 8 24.88 9.49 -65.47
C VAL A 8 23.35 9.19 -65.47
N ALA A 9 22.44 9.94 -64.85
CA ALA A 9 22.05 11.38 -64.87
C ALA A 9 20.94 11.73 -65.91
N PHE A 10 20.09 12.71 -65.54
CA PHE A 10 19.04 13.44 -66.31
C PHE A 10 17.55 12.96 -66.36
N TRP A 11 16.70 13.74 -65.67
CA TRP A 11 15.39 14.34 -66.06
C TRP A 11 14.36 13.58 -66.91
N LEU A 12 13.10 13.50 -66.41
CA LEU A 12 11.99 14.38 -66.83
C LEU A 12 10.71 14.18 -65.97
N ALA A 13 9.84 15.20 -65.93
CA ALA A 13 8.60 15.21 -65.16
C ALA A 13 7.38 15.66 -66.01
N LEU A 14 6.18 15.46 -65.44
CA LEU A 14 4.82 15.81 -65.89
C LEU A 14 4.62 16.89 -66.97
N ILE A 15 3.58 16.69 -67.79
CA ILE A 15 2.84 17.75 -68.50
C ILE A 15 1.33 17.54 -68.29
N MET A 16 0.62 18.62 -67.93
CA MET A 16 -0.79 19.02 -68.18
C MET A 16 -1.12 20.12 -67.14
N LEU A 17 -0.93 21.42 -67.45
CA LEU A 17 -1.97 22.38 -67.90
C LEU A 17 -2.96 22.81 -66.79
N GLY A 18 -3.22 24.09 -66.48
CA GLY A 18 -2.69 25.38 -67.04
C GLY A 18 -2.75 26.52 -66.00
N ALA A 19 -2.00 27.62 -66.21
CA ALA A 19 -2.48 28.97 -66.59
C ALA A 19 -3.29 29.72 -65.48
N GLN A 20 -3.02 30.96 -65.03
CA GLN A 20 -2.16 32.11 -65.44
C GLN A 20 -1.66 32.86 -64.15
N GLY A 21 -0.81 33.90 -64.10
CA GLY A 21 0.06 34.58 -65.09
C GLY A 21 0.44 36.03 -64.67
N LEU A 22 1.70 36.47 -64.87
CA LEU A 22 2.25 37.87 -64.80
C LEU A 22 2.34 38.53 -63.37
N GLU A 23 3.36 39.31 -62.95
CA GLU A 23 4.62 39.74 -63.59
C GLU A 23 5.76 40.16 -62.57
N ALA A 24 7.01 40.12 -63.05
CA ALA A 24 8.23 40.88 -62.68
C ALA A 24 8.72 41.18 -61.21
N ARG A 25 9.86 40.54 -60.87
CA ARG A 25 11.14 41.05 -60.28
C ARG A 25 11.16 42.21 -59.25
N GLU A 26 11.82 41.97 -58.11
CA GLU A 26 13.19 42.52 -57.86
C GLU A 26 13.96 41.77 -56.74
N LEU A 27 15.28 41.95 -56.71
CA LEU A 27 16.21 41.41 -55.70
C LEU A 27 16.58 42.52 -54.71
N GLU A 28 16.38 42.33 -53.41
CA GLU A 28 17.32 42.86 -52.42
C GLU A 28 17.17 42.20 -51.03
N GLY A 29 18.30 41.86 -50.42
CA GLY A 29 18.33 41.24 -49.10
C GLY A 29 18.62 42.26 -48.01
N VAL A 30 17.66 42.55 -47.13
CA VAL A 30 17.91 43.29 -45.89
C VAL A 30 17.36 42.54 -44.68
N LYS A 31 18.25 42.16 -43.77
CA LYS A 31 17.90 41.64 -42.45
C LYS A 31 17.13 42.72 -41.66
N LYS A 32 15.83 42.52 -41.43
CA LYS A 32 15.12 43.17 -40.32
C LYS A 32 14.42 42.12 -39.47
N LYS A 33 15.10 41.72 -38.38
CA LYS A 33 14.46 41.05 -37.23
C LYS A 33 13.36 42.00 -36.72
N LYS A 34 12.11 41.72 -37.08
CA LYS A 34 10.96 42.40 -36.50
C LYS A 34 10.80 41.84 -35.08
N TRP A 35 11.23 42.61 -34.08
CA TRP A 35 10.89 42.33 -32.69
C TRP A 35 9.36 42.38 -32.58
N LEU A 36 8.73 41.22 -32.43
CA LEU A 36 7.37 41.13 -31.95
C LEU A 36 7.42 41.18 -30.41
N SER A 37 6.61 42.05 -29.85
CA SER A 37 6.41 42.23 -28.42
C SER A 37 6.11 40.90 -27.73
N GLY A 38 6.74 40.67 -26.57
CA GLY A 38 6.68 39.39 -25.87
C GLY A 38 5.26 38.91 -25.57
N LYS A 39 4.98 37.66 -25.91
CA LYS A 39 3.87 36.90 -25.33
C LYS A 39 4.29 36.50 -23.91
N ALA A 40 3.74 37.14 -22.90
CA ALA A 40 3.81 36.60 -21.54
C ALA A 40 2.85 35.40 -21.46
N LEU A 41 3.39 34.19 -21.32
CA LEU A 41 2.58 33.02 -20.99
C LEU A 41 2.16 33.11 -19.52
N ILE A 42 0.87 32.93 -19.24
CA ILE A 42 0.29 32.92 -17.89
C ILE A 42 -0.27 31.52 -17.65
N LEU A 43 0.32 30.80 -16.69
CA LEU A 43 -0.10 29.45 -16.30
C LEU A 43 -0.76 29.49 -14.92
N GLU A 44 -2.08 29.48 -14.85
CA GLU A 44 -2.81 29.40 -13.57
C GLU A 44 -2.74 27.98 -12.97
N MET A 45 -2.29 27.88 -11.71
CA MET A 45 -1.96 26.62 -11.04
C MET A 45 -2.38 26.64 -9.57
N ASP A 46 -2.96 25.52 -9.11
CA ASP A 46 -3.70 25.36 -7.84
C ASP A 46 -3.07 24.22 -7.03
N PHE A 47 -2.95 24.34 -5.69
CA PHE A 47 -2.17 23.41 -4.86
C PHE A 47 -2.95 22.79 -3.70
N THR A 48 -2.95 21.47 -3.62
CA THR A 48 -3.42 20.70 -2.45
C THR A 48 -2.28 20.32 -1.50
N GLU A 49 -2.61 20.09 -0.23
CA GLU A 49 -1.64 19.72 0.81
C GLU A 49 -0.97 18.37 0.46
N GLY A 50 0.37 18.40 0.28
CA GLY A 50 1.18 17.27 -0.18
C GLY A 50 1.94 17.49 -1.49
N ASP A 51 1.61 18.50 -2.31
CA ASP A 51 2.22 18.67 -3.65
C ASP A 51 3.56 19.42 -3.70
N VAL A 52 4.05 20.01 -2.59
CA VAL A 52 5.34 20.76 -2.55
C VAL A 52 6.48 19.90 -2.01
N GLY A 53 6.93 18.91 -2.79
CA GLY A 53 8.14 18.15 -2.51
C GLY A 53 9.40 18.90 -2.95
N ARG A 54 10.31 19.23 -2.02
CA ARG A 54 11.68 19.65 -2.38
C ARG A 54 12.49 18.41 -2.76
N GLN A 55 12.82 18.28 -4.04
CA GLN A 55 13.88 17.35 -4.50
C GLN A 55 15.15 18.14 -4.83
N GLU A 56 16.23 17.78 -4.16
CA GLU A 56 17.60 18.14 -4.56
C GLU A 56 18.19 16.89 -5.24
N GLU A 57 18.41 16.93 -6.56
CA GLU A 57 19.12 15.86 -7.26
C GLU A 57 20.64 16.04 -7.03
N PRO A 58 21.35 15.07 -6.42
CA PRO A 58 22.80 15.14 -6.32
C PRO A 58 23.44 14.97 -7.69
N LEU A 59 24.41 15.83 -8.02
CA LEU A 59 25.21 15.68 -9.24
C LEU A 59 26.04 14.41 -9.15
N ALA A 60 25.86 13.49 -10.11
CA ALA A 60 26.78 12.38 -10.29
C ALA A 60 28.15 12.93 -10.75
N GLU A 61 29.21 12.66 -10.00
CA GLU A 61 30.57 12.99 -10.44
C GLU A 61 30.91 12.22 -11.72
N PRO A 62 31.46 12.89 -12.75
CA PRO A 62 31.90 12.21 -13.96
C PRO A 62 33.14 11.37 -13.65
N ALA A 63 33.00 10.04 -13.78
CA ALA A 63 34.13 9.11 -13.67
C ALA A 63 35.29 9.54 -14.60
N ALA A 64 36.51 9.56 -14.07
CA ALA A 64 37.68 10.13 -14.71
C ALA A 64 38.17 9.32 -15.94
N ALA A 65 37.51 9.52 -17.09
CA ALA A 65 37.96 9.02 -18.38
C ALA A 65 39.19 9.80 -18.85
N ARG A 66 40.39 9.24 -18.66
CA ARG A 66 41.63 9.78 -19.25
C ARG A 66 41.62 9.60 -20.77
N GLY A 67 41.60 10.71 -21.51
CA GLY A 67 42.09 10.73 -22.90
C GLY A 67 41.08 10.99 -24.02
N ALA A 68 40.48 12.18 -24.06
CA ALA A 68 40.12 12.86 -25.32
C ALA A 68 39.96 14.37 -25.05
N GLY A 69 40.56 15.22 -25.88
CA GLY A 69 40.51 16.67 -25.69
C GLY A 69 39.12 17.24 -25.97
N TRP A 70 38.48 17.81 -24.95
CA TRP A 70 37.30 18.66 -25.09
C TRP A 70 37.71 20.14 -25.14
N PRO A 71 37.09 20.98 -25.99
CA PRO A 71 37.41 22.40 -26.05
C PRO A 71 36.94 23.11 -24.77
N ALA A 72 37.87 23.81 -24.11
CA ALA A 72 37.58 24.62 -22.94
C ALA A 72 36.64 25.78 -23.30
N GLY A 73 35.50 25.90 -22.60
CA GLY A 73 34.54 26.99 -22.88
C GLY A 73 33.13 26.86 -22.29
N ARG A 74 32.74 25.73 -21.69
CA ARG A 74 31.45 25.63 -20.96
C ARG A 74 31.67 25.75 -19.46
N LEU A 75 31.31 26.91 -18.91
CA LEU A 75 31.15 27.12 -17.46
C LEU A 75 30.10 26.13 -16.93
N ALA A 76 30.46 25.35 -15.91
CA ALA A 76 29.49 24.58 -15.15
C ALA A 76 28.50 25.55 -14.48
N ARG A 77 27.20 25.41 -14.77
CA ARG A 77 26.16 26.19 -14.10
C ARG A 77 25.78 25.51 -12.77
N PRO A 78 25.49 26.28 -11.71
CA PRO A 78 25.02 25.71 -10.45
C PRO A 78 23.69 24.96 -10.64
N GLY A 79 23.47 23.94 -9.81
CA GLY A 79 22.26 23.12 -9.87
C GLY A 79 20.99 23.96 -9.67
N GLY A 80 20.10 23.93 -10.65
CA GLY A 80 18.80 24.61 -10.57
C GLY A 80 17.80 23.77 -9.78
N ARG A 81 17.05 24.41 -8.88
CA ARG A 81 15.93 23.75 -8.17
C ARG A 81 14.76 23.53 -9.14
N ILE A 82 14.15 22.36 -9.06
CA ILE A 82 12.98 21.97 -9.86
C ILE A 82 11.73 22.07 -8.98
N LEU A 83 10.70 22.74 -9.48
CA LEU A 83 9.35 22.75 -8.91
C LEU A 83 8.47 21.77 -9.71
N LEU A 84 7.80 20.85 -9.03
CA LEU A 84 6.76 20.02 -9.65
C LEU A 84 5.43 20.75 -9.50
N VAL A 85 4.73 20.99 -10.62
CA VAL A 85 3.45 21.71 -10.59
C VAL A 85 2.37 20.99 -11.36
N LYS A 86 1.16 21.01 -10.81
CA LYS A 86 -0.06 20.44 -11.39
C LYS A 86 -0.95 21.58 -11.88
N ARG A 87 -1.37 21.54 -13.15
CA ARG A 87 -2.28 22.55 -13.71
C ARG A 87 -3.70 22.27 -13.21
N LYS A 88 -4.49 23.32 -12.91
CA LYS A 88 -5.89 23.19 -12.50
C LYS A 88 -6.65 22.33 -13.52
N ASN A 89 -7.46 21.38 -13.02
CA ASN A 89 -8.21 20.39 -13.81
C ASN A 89 -7.39 19.39 -14.66
N ARG A 90 -6.06 19.29 -14.52
CA ARG A 90 -5.24 18.29 -15.27
C ARG A 90 -4.56 17.27 -14.34
N ARG A 91 -4.31 16.06 -14.85
CA ARG A 91 -3.63 14.97 -14.12
C ARG A 91 -2.10 14.98 -14.23
N ARG A 92 -1.54 15.62 -15.26
CA ARG A 92 -0.08 15.63 -15.52
C ARG A 92 0.63 16.63 -14.59
N LYS A 93 1.72 16.19 -13.94
CA LYS A 93 2.67 17.07 -13.23
C LYS A 93 3.75 17.53 -14.22
N TRP A 94 4.03 18.83 -14.25
CA TRP A 94 5.08 19.43 -15.06
C TRP A 94 6.32 19.72 -14.20
N ARG A 95 7.51 19.56 -14.79
CA ARG A 95 8.78 20.01 -14.21
C ARG A 95 9.02 21.47 -14.62
N VAL A 96 8.95 22.38 -13.67
CA VAL A 96 9.24 23.80 -13.84
C VAL A 96 10.60 24.11 -13.23
N LYS A 97 11.56 24.52 -14.06
CA LYS A 97 12.89 24.91 -13.62
C LYS A 97 12.92 26.39 -13.29
N VAL A 98 13.24 26.72 -12.05
CA VAL A 98 13.20 28.12 -11.59
C VAL A 98 14.57 28.77 -11.76
N LYS A 99 14.63 29.88 -12.50
CA LYS A 99 15.88 30.56 -12.84
C LYS A 99 16.49 31.34 -11.66
N ASP A 100 15.65 31.91 -10.81
CA ASP A 100 16.02 32.55 -9.53
C ASP A 100 15.53 31.68 -8.34
N PRO A 101 16.43 31.02 -7.59
CA PRO A 101 16.06 30.26 -6.40
C PRO A 101 15.32 31.08 -5.33
N GLY A 102 15.50 32.41 -5.30
CA GLY A 102 14.85 33.32 -4.35
C GLY A 102 13.34 33.45 -4.52
N TRP A 103 12.75 32.97 -5.62
CA TRP A 103 11.30 32.88 -5.75
C TRP A 103 10.73 31.71 -4.95
N LEU A 104 11.44 30.57 -4.89
CA LEU A 104 11.02 29.38 -4.14
C LEU A 104 10.94 29.65 -2.63
N GLU A 105 11.73 30.58 -2.11
CA GLU A 105 11.71 30.99 -0.71
C GLU A 105 10.47 31.81 -0.33
N LYS A 106 9.77 32.36 -1.34
CA LYS A 106 8.54 33.14 -1.17
C LYS A 106 7.26 32.29 -1.30
N LEU A 107 7.36 31.09 -1.89
CA LEU A 107 6.21 30.20 -2.09
C LEU A 107 5.79 29.50 -0.79
N ARG A 108 4.49 29.25 -0.63
CA ARG A 108 3.89 28.49 0.46
C ARG A 108 2.80 27.57 -0.11
N THR A 109 2.46 26.50 0.61
CA THR A 109 1.34 25.62 0.26
C THR A 109 0.03 26.41 0.19
N GLY A 110 -0.83 26.10 -0.78
CA GLY A 110 -2.12 26.77 -0.97
C GLY A 110 -2.05 28.19 -1.54
N MET A 111 -0.94 28.61 -2.15
CA MET A 111 -0.89 29.79 -3.01
C MET A 111 -1.22 29.42 -4.45
N ASP A 112 -2.00 30.23 -5.15
CA ASP A 112 -2.12 30.17 -6.61
C ASP A 112 -0.81 30.66 -7.22
N LEU A 113 -0.30 29.96 -8.23
CA LEU A 113 0.92 30.40 -8.95
C LEU A 113 0.61 30.73 -10.40
N SER A 114 1.25 31.78 -10.90
CA SER A 114 1.44 32.10 -12.31
C SER A 114 2.93 32.15 -12.62
N ALA A 115 3.40 31.30 -13.53
CA ALA A 115 4.78 31.28 -14.01
C ALA A 115 4.87 31.75 -15.46
N GLY A 116 5.66 32.80 -15.72
CA GLY A 116 6.01 33.26 -17.06
C GLY A 116 7.43 32.85 -17.41
N GLY A 117 7.65 32.37 -18.63
CA GLY A 117 8.94 31.83 -19.08
C GLY A 117 8.81 31.14 -20.43
N SER A 118 9.84 30.37 -20.79
CA SER A 118 9.95 29.70 -22.09
C SER A 118 10.10 28.19 -21.96
N TRP A 119 9.69 27.47 -23.00
CA TRP A 119 9.94 26.04 -23.16
C TRP A 119 11.32 25.82 -23.76
N TRP A 120 12.02 24.79 -23.28
CA TRP A 120 13.37 24.42 -23.73
C TRP A 120 13.40 22.94 -24.07
N ASN A 121 14.01 22.59 -25.20
CA ASN A 121 14.26 21.19 -25.53
C ASN A 121 15.55 20.71 -24.82
N LYS A 122 15.42 19.68 -23.98
CA LYS A 122 16.50 19.13 -23.11
C LYS A 122 17.70 18.56 -23.88
N LYS A 123 17.52 18.29 -25.18
CA LYS A 123 18.49 17.55 -26.02
C LYS A 123 19.50 18.47 -26.69
N ASN A 124 19.02 19.58 -27.26
CA ASN A 124 19.83 20.63 -27.89
C ASN A 124 20.04 21.85 -26.98
N TRP A 125 19.22 22.03 -25.94
CA TRP A 125 19.17 23.23 -25.09
C TRP A 125 18.86 24.50 -25.89
N GLU A 126 17.97 24.38 -26.88
CA GLU A 126 17.41 25.50 -27.61
C GLU A 126 16.00 25.81 -27.07
N GLU A 127 15.65 27.09 -27.08
CA GLU A 127 14.30 27.56 -26.77
C GLU A 127 13.35 27.01 -27.84
N ALA A 128 12.25 26.39 -27.43
CA ALA A 128 11.26 25.84 -28.35
C ALA A 128 10.40 27.00 -28.90
N ASP A 129 10.28 27.08 -30.22
CA ASP A 129 9.52 28.13 -30.90
C ASP A 129 8.01 28.10 -30.55
N GLU A 130 7.51 26.96 -30.08
CA GLU A 130 6.09 26.72 -29.77
C GLU A 130 5.92 26.02 -28.41
N GLU A 131 4.80 26.30 -27.71
CA GLU A 131 4.37 25.54 -26.54
C GLU A 131 3.99 24.12 -27.00
N PRO A 132 4.38 23.04 -26.29
CA PRO A 132 3.93 21.70 -26.62
C PRO A 132 2.41 21.64 -26.68
N GLU A 133 1.86 21.11 -27.77
CA GLU A 133 0.40 20.94 -27.91
C GLU A 133 -0.14 20.19 -26.67
N ASP A 134 -1.10 20.81 -25.97
CA ASP A 134 -1.80 20.15 -24.87
C ASP A 134 -2.69 19.06 -25.47
N PRO A 135 -2.41 17.76 -25.26
CA PRO A 135 -3.22 16.67 -25.85
C PRO A 135 -4.64 16.61 -25.26
N GLY A 136 -4.96 17.50 -24.31
CA GLY A 136 -6.24 17.53 -23.64
C GLY A 136 -6.37 16.38 -22.64
N ASP A 137 -7.59 15.93 -22.40
CA ASP A 137 -7.88 14.78 -21.55
C ASP A 137 -7.87 13.46 -22.35
N VAL A 138 -7.36 13.46 -23.59
CA VAL A 138 -7.25 12.28 -24.46
C VAL A 138 -6.04 11.46 -24.04
N LEU A 139 -6.29 10.31 -23.38
CA LEU A 139 -5.27 9.50 -22.71
C LEU A 139 -4.77 8.29 -23.52
N ASP A 140 -5.18 8.16 -24.78
CA ASP A 140 -4.99 6.93 -25.57
C ASP A 140 -3.83 6.98 -26.60
N GLU A 141 -3.22 8.13 -26.84
CA GLU A 141 -1.95 8.23 -27.59
C GLU A 141 -0.78 7.85 -26.65
N PRO A 142 0.15 6.95 -27.06
CA PRO A 142 1.38 6.73 -26.30
C PRO A 142 2.18 8.04 -26.23
N GLU A 143 2.85 8.29 -25.10
CA GLU A 143 3.59 9.55 -24.87
C GLU A 143 4.37 9.99 -26.11
N ASP A 144 3.98 11.12 -26.72
CA ASP A 144 4.80 11.74 -27.76
C ASP A 144 6.19 11.97 -27.17
N PRO A 145 7.25 11.33 -27.71
CA PRO A 145 8.59 11.48 -27.18
C PRO A 145 9.05 12.94 -27.17
N ALA A 146 8.54 13.79 -28.08
CA ALA A 146 8.84 15.22 -28.10
C ALA A 146 8.30 15.95 -26.85
N ALA A 147 7.10 15.60 -26.39
CA ALA A 147 6.51 16.17 -25.17
C ALA A 147 7.26 15.76 -23.89
N ALA A 148 8.02 14.64 -23.91
CA ALA A 148 8.93 14.27 -22.83
C ALA A 148 10.30 14.97 -22.93
N GLU A 149 10.74 15.37 -24.13
CA GLU A 149 11.99 16.08 -24.37
C GLU A 149 11.95 17.58 -23.96
N LEU A 150 10.78 18.15 -23.63
CA LEU A 150 10.64 19.57 -23.25
C LEU A 150 10.68 19.82 -21.72
N GLU A 151 11.28 20.95 -21.31
CA GLU A 151 11.35 21.49 -19.94
C GLU A 151 10.86 22.95 -19.94
N PHE A 152 9.97 23.34 -19.02
CA PHE A 152 9.58 24.75 -18.87
C PHE A 152 10.56 25.44 -17.92
N GLN A 153 11.20 26.52 -18.37
CA GLN A 153 12.05 27.35 -17.53
C GLN A 153 11.34 28.67 -17.20
N ALA A 154 11.02 28.85 -15.92
CA ALA A 154 10.36 30.07 -15.45
C ALA A 154 11.37 31.23 -15.33
N ASP A 155 11.07 32.33 -16.03
CA ASP A 155 11.74 33.63 -15.96
C ASP A 155 11.02 34.62 -15.02
N SER A 156 9.85 34.24 -14.52
CA SER A 156 9.12 34.92 -13.45
C SER A 156 8.17 33.93 -12.78
N ILE A 157 7.98 34.07 -11.46
CA ILE A 157 6.89 33.42 -10.73
C ILE A 157 6.18 34.49 -9.91
N THR A 158 4.87 34.61 -10.12
CA THR A 158 3.96 35.45 -9.35
C THR A 158 3.08 34.53 -8.52
N ALA A 159 3.03 34.75 -7.20
CA ALA A 159 2.10 34.06 -6.33
C ALA A 159 0.90 34.98 -6.03
N SER A 160 -0.31 34.44 -6.11
CA SER A 160 -1.57 35.08 -5.77
C SER A 160 -2.38 34.21 -4.81
N GLY A 161 -3.41 34.80 -4.20
CA GLY A 161 -4.03 34.25 -2.99
C GLY A 161 -3.15 34.49 -1.76
N GLY A 162 -3.76 34.60 -0.60
CA GLY A 162 -3.00 34.45 0.64
C GLY A 162 -2.49 33.01 0.73
N PRO A 163 -1.37 32.72 1.43
CA PRO A 163 -1.15 31.35 1.87
C PRO A 163 -2.42 30.90 2.58
N VAL A 164 -2.91 29.69 2.28
CA VAL A 164 -3.87 29.04 3.18
C VAL A 164 -3.11 28.86 4.48
N ALA A 165 -3.29 29.80 5.40
CA ALA A 165 -2.86 29.62 6.76
C ALA A 165 -3.54 28.32 7.20
N PRO A 166 -2.78 27.27 7.59
CA PRO A 166 -3.41 26.18 8.30
C PRO A 166 -4.15 26.87 9.44
N GLN A 167 -5.48 26.74 9.46
CA GLN A 167 -6.32 27.36 10.49
C GLN A 167 -5.61 27.07 11.79
N PRO A 168 -5.12 28.09 12.53
CA PRO A 168 -4.39 27.80 13.74
C PRO A 168 -5.34 26.94 14.55
N ILE A 169 -4.91 25.71 14.83
CA ILE A 169 -5.54 24.95 15.89
C ILE A 169 -5.39 25.89 17.07
N VAL A 170 -6.51 26.51 17.45
CA VAL A 170 -6.61 27.25 18.69
C VAL A 170 -6.49 26.15 19.74
N VAL A 171 -5.25 25.77 20.00
CA VAL A 171 -4.87 25.11 21.23
C VAL A 171 -5.38 26.09 22.28
N PRO A 172 -6.43 25.74 23.04
CA PRO A 172 -6.86 26.61 24.12
C PRO A 172 -5.61 26.87 24.97
N ALA A 173 -5.49 28.08 25.53
CA ALA A 173 -4.45 28.30 26.54
C ALA A 173 -4.48 27.12 27.50
N GLN A 174 -3.30 26.55 27.83
CA GLN A 174 -3.21 25.41 28.74
C GLN A 174 -4.13 25.71 29.92
N PRO A 175 -5.21 24.94 30.13
CA PRO A 175 -6.26 25.35 31.04
C PRO A 175 -5.61 25.60 32.39
N THR A 176 -5.84 26.80 32.91
CA THR A 176 -5.28 27.22 34.20
C THR A 176 -5.62 26.17 35.26
N PRO A 177 -4.86 26.09 36.38
CA PRO A 177 -5.20 25.18 37.47
C PRO A 177 -6.68 25.28 37.89
N ASP A 178 -7.26 26.48 37.81
CA ASP A 178 -8.67 26.75 38.11
C ASP A 178 -9.62 26.28 37.00
N GLU A 179 -9.26 26.34 35.72
CA GLU A 179 -10.05 25.78 34.61
C GLU A 179 -10.00 24.23 34.58
N LEU A 180 -8.87 23.64 34.96
CA LEU A 180 -8.76 22.19 35.18
C LEU A 180 -9.63 21.75 36.36
N LEU A 181 -9.62 22.50 37.46
CA LEU A 181 -10.48 22.27 38.62
C LEU A 181 -11.97 22.47 38.28
N ALA A 182 -12.31 23.48 37.48
CA ALA A 182 -13.67 23.73 37.01
C ALA A 182 -14.18 22.64 36.05
N ALA A 183 -13.32 22.10 35.18
CA ALA A 183 -13.65 20.95 34.34
C ALA A 183 -13.88 19.68 35.19
N GLN A 184 -13.06 19.45 36.22
CA GLN A 184 -13.27 18.36 37.19
C GLN A 184 -14.58 18.54 37.98
N LEU A 185 -14.90 19.76 38.43
CA LEU A 185 -16.16 20.08 39.13
C LEU A 185 -17.40 19.94 38.23
N ASN A 186 -17.33 20.35 36.96
CA ASN A 186 -18.41 20.11 36.00
C ASN A 186 -18.63 18.61 35.71
N THR A 187 -17.59 17.79 35.83
CA THR A 187 -17.72 16.32 35.72
C THR A 187 -18.38 15.73 36.97
N LEU A 188 -18.15 16.30 38.16
CA LEU A 188 -18.85 15.93 39.39
C LEU A 188 -20.34 16.37 39.37
N GLY A 189 -20.64 17.53 38.81
CA GLY A 189 -21.99 18.08 38.67
C GLY A 189 -22.94 17.30 37.75
N ALA A 190 -22.42 16.36 36.94
CA ALA A 190 -23.24 15.45 36.12
C ALA A 190 -23.96 14.36 36.95
N THR A 191 -23.69 14.26 38.25
CA THR A 191 -24.22 13.20 39.14
C THR A 191 -25.42 13.69 39.97
N THR A 192 -26.50 14.17 39.34
CA THR A 192 -27.84 14.28 39.97
C THR A 192 -28.96 14.58 38.96
N VAL A 193 -29.14 13.71 37.96
CA VAL A 193 -30.46 13.56 37.31
C VAL A 193 -30.92 12.15 37.58
N GLY A 194 -32.01 12.02 38.34
CA GLY A 194 -32.53 10.73 38.80
C GLY A 194 -33.02 9.87 37.63
N ALA A 195 -32.18 8.96 37.16
CA ALA A 195 -32.59 7.92 36.23
C ALA A 195 -33.36 6.83 36.99
N THR A 196 -34.70 6.85 36.90
CA THR A 196 -35.54 5.70 37.21
C THR A 196 -35.30 4.60 36.16
N ALA A 197 -34.20 3.86 36.31
CA ALA A 197 -33.89 2.69 35.49
C ALA A 197 -34.59 1.46 36.08
N ALA A 198 -35.33 0.74 35.24
CA ALA A 198 -35.89 -0.55 35.61
C ALA A 198 -34.76 -1.57 35.87
N ALA A 199 -34.96 -2.46 36.85
CA ALA A 199 -33.94 -3.37 37.33
C ALA A 199 -33.47 -4.36 36.24
N ALA A 200 -32.19 -4.26 35.86
CA ALA A 200 -31.40 -5.39 35.42
C ALA A 200 -30.60 -5.89 36.64
N THR A 201 -30.72 -7.17 36.95
CA THR A 201 -30.19 -7.76 38.20
C THR A 201 -28.68 -7.67 38.29
N ALA A 202 -28.19 -7.14 39.42
CA ALA A 202 -26.77 -7.16 39.77
C ALA A 202 -26.27 -8.59 39.97
N PHE A 203 -25.00 -8.83 39.63
CA PHE A 203 -24.23 -9.98 40.06
C PHE A 203 -23.13 -9.50 41.01
N GLU A 204 -23.21 -9.88 42.27
CA GLU A 204 -22.16 -9.65 43.26
C GLU A 204 -21.12 -10.78 43.17
N GLY A 205 -19.83 -10.44 43.12
CA GLY A 205 -18.76 -11.44 43.10
C GLY A 205 -17.40 -10.94 42.61
N ASN A 206 -16.61 -10.37 43.53
CA ASN A 206 -15.17 -10.09 43.44
C ASN A 206 -14.62 -9.35 42.20
N GLY A 207 -14.39 -8.06 42.38
CA GLY A 207 -13.58 -7.21 41.50
C GLY A 207 -13.97 -5.75 41.70
N GLY A 208 -13.05 -4.92 42.21
CA GLY A 208 -13.30 -3.49 42.37
C GLY A 208 -13.72 -2.86 41.05
N TYR A 209 -14.85 -2.14 41.05
CA TYR A 209 -15.33 -1.46 39.85
C TYR A 209 -14.46 -0.24 39.58
N ILE A 210 -13.35 -0.44 38.85
CA ILE A 210 -12.54 0.64 38.27
C ILE A 210 -13.49 1.60 37.56
N ASN A 211 -13.44 2.88 37.91
CA ASN A 211 -14.42 3.88 37.48
C ASN A 211 -14.35 4.07 35.95
N VAL A 212 -15.25 3.40 35.21
CA VAL A 212 -15.05 3.12 33.79
C VAL A 212 -15.29 4.35 32.92
N THR A 213 -14.21 5.03 32.53
CA THR A 213 -14.30 6.04 31.47
C THR A 213 -14.43 5.35 30.11
N GLN A 214 -15.66 5.14 29.62
CA GLN A 214 -15.91 4.83 28.21
C GLN A 214 -15.59 6.04 27.32
N GLY A 215 -14.31 6.41 27.22
CA GLY A 215 -13.85 7.62 26.53
C GLY A 215 -12.47 7.43 25.89
N GLY A 216 -12.09 8.37 25.03
CA GLY A 216 -10.81 8.35 24.33
C GLY A 216 -10.83 7.56 23.00
N GLY A 217 -10.01 8.03 22.07
CA GLY A 217 -9.76 7.43 20.77
C GLY A 217 -10.87 7.64 19.73
N THR A 218 -10.49 7.65 18.46
CA THR A 218 -11.38 7.85 17.31
C THR A 218 -11.43 6.60 16.44
N TRP A 219 -12.61 6.22 15.95
CA TRP A 219 -12.68 5.15 14.96
C TRP A 219 -12.10 5.65 13.63
N VAL A 220 -11.12 4.90 13.10
CA VAL A 220 -10.55 5.13 11.77
C VAL A 220 -10.66 3.87 10.94
N TRP A 221 -10.90 4.04 9.65
CA TRP A 221 -11.04 2.97 8.67
C TRP A 221 -10.55 3.50 7.33
N ASN A 222 -10.15 2.58 6.46
CA ASN A 222 -9.96 2.88 5.05
C ASN A 222 -11.22 2.58 4.26
N ASP A 223 -11.32 3.15 3.06
CA ASP A 223 -12.27 2.68 2.07
C ASP A 223 -11.96 1.23 1.70
N LEU A 224 -12.99 0.49 1.28
CA LEU A 224 -12.86 -0.91 0.86
C LEU A 224 -11.98 -0.99 -0.39
N PHE A 225 -10.81 -1.61 -0.26
CA PHE A 225 -9.80 -1.68 -1.34
C PHE A 225 -10.37 -2.31 -2.62
N LEU A 226 -11.04 -3.46 -2.50
CA LEU A 226 -11.76 -4.12 -3.59
C LEU A 226 -13.01 -4.84 -3.07
N SER A 227 -14.18 -4.58 -3.66
CA SER A 227 -15.42 -5.35 -3.42
C SER A 227 -15.54 -6.60 -4.29
N SER A 228 -14.87 -6.59 -5.44
CA SER A 228 -14.82 -7.69 -6.40
C SER A 228 -13.36 -7.89 -6.81
N LEU A 229 -12.85 -9.09 -6.56
CA LEU A 229 -11.50 -9.51 -6.90
C LEU A 229 -11.57 -10.32 -8.20
N GLY A 230 -11.43 -9.64 -9.34
CA GLY A 230 -11.48 -10.26 -10.66
C GLY A 230 -10.11 -10.77 -11.11
N VAL A 231 -9.91 -12.09 -11.03
CA VAL A 231 -8.62 -12.79 -11.23
C VAL A 231 -8.64 -13.68 -12.48
N LEU A 232 -7.49 -13.80 -13.15
CA LEU A 232 -7.25 -14.83 -14.17
C LEU A 232 -6.25 -15.86 -13.67
N VAL A 233 -6.71 -17.09 -13.41
CA VAL A 233 -5.86 -18.22 -13.01
C VAL A 233 -5.47 -19.02 -14.25
N ILE A 234 -4.16 -19.23 -14.43
CA ILE A 234 -3.54 -19.75 -15.65
C ILE A 234 -2.73 -21.00 -15.29
N PRO A 235 -3.28 -22.21 -15.49
CA PRO A 235 -2.54 -23.45 -15.29
C PRO A 235 -1.56 -23.65 -16.44
N ILE A 236 -0.25 -23.73 -16.15
CA ILE A 236 0.80 -23.90 -17.16
C ILE A 236 1.28 -25.35 -17.14
N THR A 237 1.40 -25.97 -18.31
CA THR A 237 2.14 -27.23 -18.47
C THR A 237 3.33 -27.01 -19.39
N ALA A 238 4.43 -27.73 -19.17
CA ALA A 238 5.59 -27.69 -20.05
C ALA A 238 5.81 -29.07 -20.67
N MET A 239 5.83 -29.12 -22.00
CA MET A 239 5.98 -30.37 -22.74
C MET A 239 6.96 -30.20 -23.89
N ASP A 240 7.67 -31.28 -24.19
CA ASP A 240 8.54 -31.35 -25.36
C ASP A 240 7.66 -31.49 -26.62
N PRO A 241 7.81 -30.59 -27.62
CA PRO A 241 6.93 -30.57 -28.78
C PRO A 241 7.13 -31.78 -29.70
N VAL A 242 8.26 -32.48 -29.62
CA VAL A 242 8.60 -33.65 -30.44
C VAL A 242 8.11 -34.93 -29.77
N THR A 243 8.52 -35.16 -28.52
CA THR A 243 8.22 -36.42 -27.79
C THR A 243 6.84 -36.43 -27.15
N LYS A 244 6.20 -35.27 -26.99
CA LYS A 244 4.99 -35.03 -26.17
C LYS A 244 5.14 -35.42 -24.69
N GLY A 245 6.35 -35.76 -24.25
CA GLY A 245 6.68 -36.00 -22.85
C GLY A 245 6.90 -34.70 -22.08
N THR A 246 7.06 -34.82 -20.78
CA THR A 246 7.46 -33.70 -19.93
C THR A 246 8.90 -33.28 -20.22
N CYS A 247 9.23 -32.03 -19.94
CA CYS A 247 10.54 -31.45 -20.20
C CYS A 247 11.62 -32.10 -19.33
N ARG A 248 12.58 -32.78 -19.98
CA ARG A 248 13.65 -33.54 -19.33
C ARG A 248 15.01 -32.82 -19.39
N ALA A 249 15.42 -32.24 -18.26
CA ALA A 249 16.83 -32.16 -17.84
C ALA A 249 16.93 -31.68 -16.39
N GLY A 250 17.72 -32.36 -15.53
CA GLY A 250 18.03 -31.92 -14.16
C GLY A 250 16.89 -32.15 -13.15
N ALA A 251 15.78 -31.43 -13.30
CA ALA A 251 14.52 -31.68 -12.62
C ALA A 251 13.47 -32.02 -13.69
N ALA A 252 12.87 -33.20 -13.62
CA ALA A 252 11.80 -33.55 -14.54
C ALA A 252 10.60 -32.67 -14.22
N THR A 253 10.00 -32.05 -15.24
CA THR A 253 8.65 -31.54 -15.06
C THR A 253 7.67 -32.71 -14.97
N HIS A 254 6.56 -32.55 -14.26
CA HIS A 254 5.53 -33.59 -14.12
C HIS A 254 4.21 -33.15 -14.78
N ASN A 255 3.29 -34.12 -14.93
CA ASN A 255 1.92 -33.79 -15.33
C ASN A 255 1.29 -32.88 -14.28
N PRO A 256 0.42 -31.94 -14.68
CA PRO A 256 -0.28 -31.06 -13.74
C PRO A 256 -1.08 -31.90 -12.73
N PRO A 257 -1.00 -31.59 -11.41
CA PRO A 257 -1.66 -32.41 -10.39
C PRO A 257 -3.18 -32.27 -10.41
N LEU A 258 -3.70 -31.14 -10.93
CA LEU A 258 -5.11 -30.81 -10.99
C LEU A 258 -5.54 -30.44 -12.40
N ASN A 259 -6.74 -30.85 -12.77
CA ASN A 259 -7.42 -30.37 -13.97
C ASN A 259 -8.17 -29.05 -13.69
N ARG A 260 -8.65 -28.40 -14.76
CA ARG A 260 -9.36 -27.11 -14.68
C ARG A 260 -10.51 -27.10 -13.66
N ASN A 261 -11.33 -28.14 -13.62
CA ASN A 261 -12.51 -28.20 -12.75
C ASN A 261 -12.10 -28.33 -11.27
N GLN A 262 -11.04 -29.07 -10.98
CA GLN A 262 -10.46 -29.15 -9.63
C GLN A 262 -9.92 -27.79 -9.19
N ILE A 263 -9.18 -27.10 -10.07
CA ILE A 263 -8.66 -25.74 -9.80
C ILE A 263 -9.81 -24.74 -9.59
N GLN A 264 -10.90 -24.84 -10.35
CA GLN A 264 -12.11 -24.04 -10.09
C GLN A 264 -12.69 -24.28 -8.70
N GLY A 265 -12.67 -25.52 -8.21
CA GLY A 265 -13.12 -25.86 -6.85
C GLY A 265 -12.19 -25.38 -5.72
N VAL A 266 -10.91 -25.13 -6.01
CA VAL A 266 -9.94 -24.51 -5.07
C VAL A 266 -10.07 -22.99 -5.08
N VAL A 267 -10.34 -22.39 -6.24
CA VAL A 267 -10.31 -20.92 -6.41
C VAL A 267 -11.67 -20.26 -6.11
N PHE A 268 -12.78 -20.83 -6.56
CA PHE A 268 -14.09 -20.17 -6.54
C PHE A 268 -14.99 -20.69 -5.41
N SER A 269 -15.68 -19.75 -4.74
CA SER A 269 -16.74 -20.05 -3.76
C SER A 269 -18.09 -20.42 -4.39
N ASP A 270 -18.23 -20.33 -5.72
CA ASP A 270 -19.49 -20.56 -6.45
C ASP A 270 -19.81 -22.07 -6.55
N GLY A 271 -20.27 -22.67 -5.47
CA GLY A 271 -20.76 -24.06 -5.48
C GLY A 271 -20.58 -24.80 -4.16
N THR A 272 -19.62 -24.38 -3.34
CA THR A 272 -19.63 -24.71 -1.91
C THR A 272 -20.67 -23.83 -1.22
N PRO A 273 -21.49 -24.36 -0.29
CA PRO A 273 -22.10 -23.50 0.71
C PRO A 273 -20.99 -22.74 1.43
N ASN A 274 -21.29 -21.60 2.05
CA ASN A 274 -20.35 -20.92 2.98
C ASN A 274 -20.18 -21.69 4.30
N THR A 275 -20.19 -23.03 4.24
CA THR A 275 -19.86 -23.97 5.29
C THR A 275 -18.35 -23.95 5.55
N PRO A 276 -17.91 -23.75 6.80
CA PRO A 276 -16.50 -23.53 7.15
C PRO A 276 -15.53 -24.71 6.93
N THR A 277 -15.95 -25.81 6.31
CA THR A 277 -15.21 -27.08 6.24
C THR A 277 -14.39 -27.29 4.96
N THR A 278 -14.57 -26.43 3.95
CA THR A 278 -13.80 -26.51 2.70
C THR A 278 -13.49 -25.10 2.26
N ALA A 279 -12.28 -24.65 2.57
CA ALA A 279 -11.81 -23.34 2.14
C ALA A 279 -11.52 -23.35 0.64
N THR A 280 -11.71 -22.18 0.05
CA THR A 280 -11.40 -21.83 -1.32
C THR A 280 -10.81 -20.43 -1.27
N VAL A 281 -10.01 -20.03 -2.25
CA VAL A 281 -9.43 -18.67 -2.32
C VAL A 281 -10.54 -17.62 -2.18
N GLY A 282 -11.66 -17.80 -2.91
CA GLY A 282 -12.81 -16.92 -2.83
C GLY A 282 -13.54 -16.91 -1.49
N SER A 283 -13.71 -18.05 -0.82
CA SER A 283 -14.30 -18.07 0.52
C SER A 283 -13.36 -17.44 1.56
N THR A 284 -12.04 -17.54 1.40
CA THR A 284 -11.07 -16.92 2.32
C THR A 284 -11.18 -15.40 2.24
N PHE A 285 -11.12 -14.81 1.03
CA PHE A 285 -11.38 -13.37 0.87
C PHE A 285 -12.79 -12.97 1.33
N TYR A 286 -13.82 -13.74 0.98
CA TYR A 286 -15.20 -13.42 1.34
C TYR A 286 -15.47 -13.44 2.85
N LEU A 287 -15.02 -14.48 3.55
CA LEU A 287 -15.23 -14.60 5.00
C LEU A 287 -14.37 -13.61 5.80
N CYS A 288 -13.11 -13.41 5.41
CA CYS A 288 -12.19 -12.53 6.13
C CYS A 288 -12.41 -11.04 5.87
N SER A 289 -12.97 -10.69 4.71
CA SER A 289 -13.40 -9.31 4.43
C SER A 289 -14.73 -8.93 5.10
N ASN A 290 -15.32 -9.83 5.90
CA ASN A 290 -16.67 -9.70 6.46
C ASN A 290 -17.74 -9.56 5.35
N LEU A 291 -17.66 -10.43 4.34
CA LEU A 291 -18.54 -10.52 3.16
C LEU A 291 -18.43 -9.35 2.16
N LYS A 292 -17.37 -8.53 2.25
CA LYS A 292 -17.19 -7.33 1.40
C LYS A 292 -16.49 -7.61 0.06
N THR A 293 -15.54 -8.54 0.03
CA THR A 293 -14.67 -8.83 -1.12
C THR A 293 -15.02 -10.20 -1.67
N SER A 294 -15.50 -10.27 -2.91
CA SER A 294 -15.90 -11.52 -3.57
C SER A 294 -14.95 -11.94 -4.70
N LEU A 295 -14.62 -13.23 -4.78
CA LEU A 295 -13.91 -13.86 -5.91
C LEU A 295 -14.75 -15.05 -6.37
N THR A 296 -15.29 -14.95 -7.58
CA THR A 296 -16.36 -15.81 -8.11
C THR A 296 -16.07 -16.18 -9.57
N ALA A 297 -16.68 -17.23 -10.10
CA ALA A 297 -16.61 -17.56 -11.53
C ALA A 297 -17.28 -16.49 -12.41
N ASN A 298 -18.10 -15.61 -11.83
CA ASN A 298 -18.71 -14.47 -12.53
C ASN A 298 -17.71 -13.33 -12.78
N ASN A 299 -16.86 -13.00 -11.80
CA ASN A 299 -15.85 -11.94 -11.95
C ASN A 299 -14.49 -12.43 -12.46
N SER A 300 -14.16 -13.70 -12.21
CA SER A 300 -12.84 -14.32 -12.44
C SER A 300 -12.89 -15.47 -13.45
N LEU A 301 -11.74 -15.99 -13.86
CA LEU A 301 -11.64 -17.12 -14.80
C LEU A 301 -10.46 -18.04 -14.45
N VAL A 302 -10.72 -19.35 -14.34
CA VAL A 302 -9.69 -20.37 -14.52
C VAL A 302 -9.62 -20.71 -16.01
N ALA A 303 -8.46 -20.47 -16.63
CA ALA A 303 -8.23 -20.74 -18.03
C ALA A 303 -8.16 -22.26 -18.33
N GLN A 304 -8.28 -22.63 -19.60
CA GLN A 304 -7.85 -23.96 -20.05
C GLN A 304 -6.31 -24.04 -19.97
N PRO A 305 -5.72 -25.19 -19.55
CA PRO A 305 -4.28 -25.33 -19.42
C PRO A 305 -3.49 -24.81 -20.62
N VAL A 306 -2.40 -24.13 -20.34
CA VAL A 306 -1.52 -23.55 -21.34
C VAL A 306 -0.26 -24.41 -21.45
N GLN A 307 -0.22 -25.21 -22.51
CA GLN A 307 0.95 -26.01 -22.84
C GLN A 307 2.00 -25.12 -23.50
N LEU A 308 3.15 -25.01 -22.85
CA LEU A 308 4.35 -24.33 -23.34
C LEU A 308 5.38 -25.36 -23.81
N ASN A 309 6.29 -24.90 -24.67
CA ASN A 309 7.51 -25.64 -25.00
C ASN A 309 8.47 -25.65 -23.79
N CYS A 310 9.43 -26.57 -23.79
CA CYS A 310 10.43 -26.67 -22.71
C CYS A 310 11.39 -25.47 -22.57
N SER A 311 11.45 -24.61 -23.58
CA SER A 311 12.21 -23.36 -23.56
C SER A 311 11.63 -22.37 -24.56
N GLY A 312 12.00 -21.11 -24.37
CA GLY A 312 11.68 -20.02 -25.28
C GLY A 312 12.48 -18.78 -24.93
N SER A 313 12.06 -17.63 -25.44
CA SER A 313 12.63 -16.32 -25.08
C SER A 313 11.51 -15.31 -24.91
N ARG A 314 11.51 -14.57 -23.80
CA ARG A 314 10.52 -13.49 -23.61
C ARG A 314 10.82 -12.34 -24.55
N HIS A 315 9.79 -11.78 -25.17
CA HIS A 315 9.91 -10.50 -25.86
C HIS A 315 9.86 -9.39 -24.80
N ALA A 316 11.01 -8.80 -24.51
CA ALA A 316 11.07 -7.64 -23.64
C ALA A 316 10.40 -6.44 -24.36
N PRO A 317 9.36 -5.80 -23.79
CA PRO A 317 8.84 -4.56 -24.35
C PRO A 317 9.91 -3.46 -24.21
N GLY A 318 10.43 -2.97 -25.35
CA GLY A 318 11.40 -1.87 -25.39
C GLY A 318 12.76 -2.21 -26.01
N ARG A 319 13.82 -1.47 -25.62
CA ARG A 319 15.10 -1.40 -26.35
C ARG A 319 15.94 -2.68 -26.38
N PHE A 320 15.62 -3.70 -25.58
CA PHE A 320 16.36 -4.96 -25.54
C PHE A 320 15.96 -5.88 -26.69
N ARG A 321 16.62 -5.72 -27.85
CA ARG A 321 16.39 -6.53 -29.07
C ARG A 321 16.72 -8.02 -28.92
N TYR A 322 17.35 -8.42 -27.82
CA TYR A 322 17.65 -9.82 -27.51
C TYR A 322 16.66 -10.30 -26.46
N GLY A 323 15.76 -11.22 -26.86
CA GLY A 323 14.80 -11.82 -25.93
C GLY A 323 15.51 -12.64 -24.85
N ILE A 324 15.11 -12.47 -23.60
CA ILE A 324 15.73 -13.15 -22.47
C ILE A 324 15.26 -14.61 -22.45
N PRO A 325 16.17 -15.60 -22.51
CA PRO A 325 15.81 -17.00 -22.65
C PRO A 325 15.28 -17.56 -21.33
N TRP A 326 14.26 -18.39 -21.42
CA TRP A 326 13.67 -19.12 -20.29
C TRP A 326 13.66 -20.62 -20.57
N ARG A 327 13.65 -21.43 -19.51
CA ARG A 327 13.55 -22.91 -19.58
C ARG A 327 12.62 -23.43 -18.50
N ALA A 328 11.76 -24.39 -18.85
CA ALA A 328 10.78 -24.98 -17.93
C ALA A 328 11.39 -25.86 -16.81
N ASN A 329 12.70 -26.09 -16.83
CA ASN A 329 13.43 -26.95 -15.89
C ASN A 329 14.36 -26.17 -14.94
N ARG A 330 14.09 -24.88 -14.76
CA ARG A 330 14.77 -23.95 -13.83
C ARG A 330 13.73 -23.10 -13.13
N CYS A 331 14.06 -22.47 -12.01
CA CYS A 331 13.15 -21.56 -11.31
C CYS A 331 13.78 -20.16 -11.08
N THR A 332 14.56 -19.64 -12.03
CA THR A 332 14.99 -18.24 -11.91
C THR A 332 13.83 -17.29 -12.20
N PHE A 333 13.90 -16.06 -11.70
CA PHE A 333 12.92 -15.01 -12.01
C PHE A 333 12.69 -14.83 -13.52
N ASP A 334 13.76 -14.92 -14.31
CA ASP A 334 13.66 -14.83 -15.77
C ASP A 334 12.92 -16.03 -16.40
N ASP A 335 13.01 -17.21 -15.79
CA ASP A 335 12.32 -18.42 -16.25
C ASP A 335 10.80 -18.30 -16.02
N PHE A 336 10.34 -18.13 -14.77
CA PHE A 336 8.91 -18.12 -14.47
C PHE A 336 8.18 -16.88 -15.00
N HIS A 337 8.88 -15.74 -15.12
CA HIS A 337 8.34 -14.59 -15.84
C HIS A 337 8.23 -14.86 -17.35
N GLY A 338 9.20 -15.55 -17.94
CA GLY A 338 9.16 -15.98 -19.33
C GLY A 338 8.01 -16.95 -19.63
N TRP A 339 7.68 -17.84 -18.68
CA TRP A 339 6.50 -18.71 -18.77
C TRP A 339 5.20 -17.90 -18.74
N ALA A 340 5.11 -16.91 -17.85
CA ALA A 340 3.95 -16.02 -17.76
C ALA A 340 3.73 -15.22 -19.07
N ASP A 341 4.80 -14.66 -19.65
CA ASP A 341 4.74 -13.95 -20.94
C ASP A 341 4.29 -14.86 -22.08
N ALA A 342 4.82 -16.08 -22.15
CA ALA A 342 4.43 -17.06 -23.16
C ALA A 342 2.99 -17.57 -22.96
N ALA A 343 2.54 -17.69 -21.71
CA ALA A 343 1.19 -18.13 -21.39
C ALA A 343 0.15 -17.05 -21.71
N ASP A 344 0.43 -15.79 -21.38
CA ASP A 344 -0.38 -14.63 -21.77
C ASP A 344 -0.56 -14.57 -23.30
N ALA A 345 0.54 -14.71 -24.06
CA ALA A 345 0.49 -14.72 -25.53
C ALA A 345 -0.35 -15.89 -26.09
N ALA A 346 -0.22 -17.09 -25.52
CA ALA A 346 -1.01 -18.25 -25.91
C ALA A 346 -2.51 -18.09 -25.57
N LEU A 347 -2.86 -17.41 -24.47
CA LEU A 347 -4.26 -17.10 -24.12
C LEU A 347 -4.87 -16.03 -25.04
N VAL A 348 -4.11 -14.98 -25.39
CA VAL A 348 -4.52 -13.98 -26.39
C VAL A 348 -4.76 -14.63 -27.75
N ALA A 349 -3.88 -15.54 -28.19
CA ALA A 349 -4.05 -16.30 -29.43
C ALA A 349 -5.29 -17.23 -29.42
N ARG A 350 -5.79 -17.61 -28.22
CA ARG A 350 -7.05 -18.35 -28.03
C ARG A 350 -8.29 -17.43 -27.90
N GLY A 351 -8.13 -16.11 -28.07
CA GLY A 351 -9.20 -15.13 -27.93
C GLY A 351 -9.57 -14.75 -26.49
N VAL A 352 -8.76 -15.12 -25.49
CA VAL A 352 -9.00 -14.74 -24.09
C VAL A 352 -8.58 -13.29 -23.88
N ASN A 353 -9.53 -12.43 -23.47
CA ASN A 353 -9.23 -11.05 -23.11
C ASN A 353 -8.53 -10.97 -21.74
N ILE A 354 -7.21 -11.16 -21.74
CA ILE A 354 -6.37 -11.07 -20.52
C ILE A 354 -6.28 -9.64 -19.94
N ASN A 355 -6.70 -8.62 -20.68
CA ASN A 355 -6.74 -7.23 -20.23
C ASN A 355 -7.97 -6.92 -19.36
N LYS A 356 -8.98 -7.81 -19.33
CA LYS A 356 -10.07 -7.76 -18.34
C LYS A 356 -9.54 -7.83 -16.89
N TYR A 357 -8.36 -8.41 -16.68
CA TYR A 357 -7.77 -8.72 -15.37
C TYR A 357 -6.56 -7.83 -15.05
N PHE A 358 -6.59 -6.57 -15.53
CA PHE A 358 -5.51 -5.59 -15.36
C PHE A 358 -5.91 -4.43 -14.43
N TYR A 359 -4.99 -4.07 -13.53
CA TYR A 359 -5.23 -3.18 -12.38
C TYR A 359 -5.65 -1.75 -12.76
N ARG A 360 -5.01 -1.16 -13.78
CA ARG A 360 -4.96 0.30 -14.00
C ARG A 360 -6.29 0.99 -14.36
N GLN A 361 -7.34 0.25 -14.71
CA GLN A 361 -8.64 0.84 -15.11
C GLN A 361 -9.69 0.86 -14.00
N ALA A 362 -9.37 0.36 -12.79
CA ALA A 362 -10.38 -0.26 -11.94
C ALA A 362 -10.50 0.24 -10.49
N ALA A 363 -10.00 1.44 -10.17
CA ALA A 363 -10.32 2.10 -8.89
C ALA A 363 -11.84 2.30 -8.65
N ALA A 364 -12.66 2.20 -9.72
CA ALA A 364 -14.11 2.15 -9.67
C ALA A 364 -14.73 0.82 -10.20
N ALA A 365 -13.92 -0.23 -10.48
CA ALA A 365 -14.38 -1.40 -11.26
C ALA A 365 -13.81 -2.78 -10.86
N GLY A 366 -13.00 -2.90 -9.80
CA GLY A 366 -12.66 -4.20 -9.18
C GLY A 366 -12.00 -5.26 -10.09
N ARG A 367 -10.81 -4.98 -10.63
CA ARG A 367 -10.08 -5.89 -11.55
C ARG A 367 -8.60 -6.01 -11.15
N VAL A 368 -8.17 -7.15 -10.61
CA VAL A 368 -6.77 -7.33 -10.18
C VAL A 368 -6.29 -8.78 -10.36
N SER A 369 -5.14 -8.89 -11.01
CA SER A 369 -4.19 -10.02 -11.02
C SER A 369 -4.39 -11.23 -11.92
N ARG A 370 -3.22 -11.76 -12.34
CA ARG A 370 -3.04 -13.05 -13.01
C ARG A 370 -2.25 -13.97 -12.08
N VAL A 371 -2.79 -15.16 -11.83
CA VAL A 371 -2.15 -16.19 -11.01
C VAL A 371 -1.69 -17.31 -11.95
N TYR A 372 -0.38 -17.50 -12.08
CA TYR A 372 0.21 -18.55 -12.91
C TYR A 372 0.50 -19.76 -12.03
N LEU A 373 -0.24 -20.85 -12.23
CA LEU A 373 0.09 -22.12 -11.60
C LEU A 373 1.19 -22.75 -12.46
N VAL A 374 2.43 -22.73 -11.99
CA VAL A 374 3.60 -23.06 -12.81
C VAL A 374 3.77 -24.58 -12.95
N PRO A 375 4.46 -25.10 -13.98
CA PRO A 375 4.63 -26.54 -14.14
C PRO A 375 5.33 -27.16 -12.93
N PRO A 376 4.84 -28.29 -12.38
CA PRO A 376 5.56 -29.02 -11.34
C PRO A 376 6.96 -29.41 -11.79
N GLY A 377 7.93 -29.28 -10.89
CA GLY A 377 9.35 -29.51 -11.18
C GLY A 377 10.29 -28.65 -10.31
N PRO A 378 11.00 -27.67 -10.89
CA PRO A 378 12.11 -26.99 -10.21
C PRO A 378 11.67 -26.06 -9.07
N CYS A 379 10.57 -25.32 -9.24
CA CYS A 379 10.10 -24.32 -8.26
C CYS A 379 9.55 -24.94 -6.97
N ASP A 380 9.07 -26.18 -7.04
CA ASP A 380 8.46 -26.95 -5.94
C ASP A 380 9.37 -27.14 -4.71
N LYS A 381 10.65 -26.78 -4.83
CA LYS A 381 11.68 -26.86 -3.76
C LYS A 381 12.17 -25.50 -3.28
N GLU A 382 11.79 -24.41 -3.96
CA GLU A 382 12.28 -23.06 -3.69
C GLU A 382 11.24 -22.24 -2.93
N TRP A 383 9.94 -22.41 -3.25
CA TRP A 383 8.84 -21.66 -2.64
C TRP A 383 7.48 -22.32 -2.90
N ALA A 384 6.47 -21.99 -2.08
CA ALA A 384 5.07 -22.37 -2.36
C ALA A 384 4.41 -21.41 -3.37
N GLY A 385 4.71 -20.12 -3.25
CA GLY A 385 4.37 -19.09 -4.21
C GLY A 385 5.40 -17.95 -4.24
N THR A 386 5.23 -17.04 -5.20
CA THR A 386 5.88 -15.72 -5.19
C THR A 386 5.04 -14.73 -6.03
N ALA A 387 5.06 -13.45 -5.71
CA ALA A 387 4.24 -12.45 -6.39
C ALA A 387 4.86 -11.05 -6.39
N TYR A 388 4.31 -10.19 -7.25
CA TYR A 388 4.61 -8.76 -7.19
C TYR A 388 3.91 -8.10 -6.00
N LEU A 389 4.71 -7.44 -5.16
CA LEU A 389 4.23 -6.59 -4.08
C LEU A 389 3.73 -5.26 -4.64
N GLY A 390 2.51 -4.86 -4.25
CA GLY A 390 1.97 -3.53 -4.48
C GLY A 390 1.72 -3.17 -5.94
N CYS A 391 0.62 -3.68 -6.51
CA CYS A 391 0.22 -3.26 -7.85
C CYS A 391 -0.42 -1.87 -7.86
N ASP A 392 0.18 -0.91 -8.55
CA ASP A 392 -0.43 0.40 -8.84
C ASP A 392 -1.02 0.50 -10.26
N GLY A 393 -0.83 -0.55 -11.08
CA GLY A 393 -1.22 -0.61 -12.48
C GLY A 393 -0.23 0.03 -13.46
N THR A 394 0.96 0.43 -13.02
CA THR A 394 2.07 0.79 -13.93
C THR A 394 2.70 -0.44 -14.60
N PHE A 395 2.53 -1.63 -14.01
CA PHE A 395 2.99 -2.92 -14.54
C PHE A 395 1.89 -4.00 -14.47
N GLN A 396 2.15 -5.18 -15.06
CA GLN A 396 1.21 -6.31 -15.04
C GLN A 396 1.31 -7.06 -13.72
N CYS A 397 0.19 -7.15 -13.00
CA CYS A 397 0.09 -7.89 -11.73
C CYS A 397 0.19 -9.39 -11.96
N ARG A 398 1.15 -10.01 -11.28
CA ARG A 398 1.46 -11.43 -11.38
C ARG A 398 1.69 -12.03 -10.00
N ALA A 399 1.20 -13.24 -9.85
CA ALA A 399 1.47 -14.19 -8.78
C ALA A 399 1.80 -15.53 -9.43
N TRP A 400 2.75 -16.27 -8.89
CA TRP A 400 3.19 -17.58 -9.36
C TRP A 400 3.05 -18.58 -8.22
N ILE A 401 2.49 -19.76 -8.51
CA ILE A 401 2.22 -20.80 -7.52
C ILE A 401 2.96 -22.06 -7.97
N ALA A 402 3.79 -22.63 -7.08
CA ALA A 402 4.61 -23.80 -7.38
C ALA A 402 3.74 -25.02 -7.69
N GLY A 403 4.28 -25.97 -8.46
CA GLY A 403 3.47 -27.02 -9.07
C GLY A 403 2.81 -27.97 -8.09
N ASN A 404 3.49 -28.28 -6.99
CA ASN A 404 2.96 -29.03 -5.86
C ASN A 404 1.91 -28.26 -5.02
N HIS A 405 1.79 -26.94 -5.18
CA HIS A 405 0.85 -26.06 -4.46
C HIS A 405 -0.35 -25.59 -5.31
N TRP A 406 -0.60 -26.17 -6.50
CA TRP A 406 -1.78 -25.84 -7.33
C TRP A 406 -3.13 -25.99 -6.62
N GLY A 407 -3.20 -26.83 -5.60
CA GLY A 407 -4.39 -27.10 -4.79
C GLY A 407 -4.34 -26.46 -3.40
N ASP A 408 -3.39 -25.58 -3.13
CA ASP A 408 -3.20 -24.91 -1.85
C ASP A 408 -3.89 -23.53 -1.91
N GLU A 409 -5.13 -23.46 -1.45
CA GLU A 409 -5.92 -22.24 -1.46
C GLU A 409 -5.29 -21.12 -0.60
N ASN A 410 -4.52 -21.45 0.43
CA ASN A 410 -3.84 -20.47 1.28
C ASN A 410 -2.63 -19.87 0.54
N ALA A 411 -1.80 -20.69 -0.11
CA ALA A 411 -0.73 -20.19 -0.97
C ALA A 411 -1.26 -19.27 -2.07
N ILE A 412 -2.35 -19.65 -2.75
CA ILE A 412 -2.95 -18.79 -3.78
C ILE A 412 -3.48 -17.47 -3.19
N ALA A 413 -4.11 -17.50 -2.00
CA ALA A 413 -4.60 -16.30 -1.33
C ALA A 413 -3.46 -15.38 -0.83
N HIS A 414 -2.35 -15.96 -0.34
CA HIS A 414 -1.14 -15.26 0.10
C HIS A 414 -0.53 -14.47 -1.06
N GLU A 415 -0.20 -15.14 -2.16
CA GLU A 415 0.43 -14.49 -3.32
C GLU A 415 -0.47 -13.43 -3.97
N LEU A 416 -1.77 -13.68 -4.03
CA LEU A 416 -2.73 -12.70 -4.54
C LEU A 416 -2.83 -11.45 -3.64
N SER A 417 -2.54 -11.59 -2.35
CA SER A 417 -2.54 -10.49 -1.39
C SER A 417 -1.33 -9.57 -1.50
N HIS A 418 -0.17 -10.09 -1.91
CA HIS A 418 0.98 -9.23 -2.26
C HIS A 418 0.63 -8.22 -3.36
N ASN A 419 -0.14 -8.65 -4.36
CA ASN A 419 -0.61 -7.72 -5.41
C ASN A 419 -1.50 -6.59 -4.84
N MET A 420 -2.08 -6.78 -3.64
CA MET A 420 -2.87 -5.80 -2.89
C MET A 420 -2.05 -5.11 -1.78
N PHE A 421 -0.76 -4.90 -2.00
CA PHE A 421 0.18 -4.20 -1.09
C PHE A 421 0.41 -4.87 0.27
N MET A 422 -0.15 -6.05 0.54
CA MET A 422 0.14 -6.76 1.78
C MET A 422 1.56 -7.33 1.77
N GLN A 423 2.28 -7.12 2.86
CA GLN A 423 3.60 -7.70 3.07
C GLN A 423 3.45 -8.94 3.98
N HIS A 424 4.52 -9.71 4.16
CA HIS A 424 4.59 -10.82 5.09
C HIS A 424 4.28 -10.41 6.55
N ALA A 425 3.85 -11.40 7.32
CA ALA A 425 3.55 -11.30 8.74
C ALA A 425 4.48 -12.23 9.53
N GLY A 426 5.36 -11.64 10.32
CA GLY A 426 6.46 -12.36 10.94
C GLY A 426 6.70 -11.93 12.38
N THR A 427 7.82 -12.34 12.97
CA THR A 427 8.28 -11.72 14.23
C THR A 427 9.79 -11.56 14.31
N THR A 428 10.23 -10.54 15.07
CA THR A 428 11.61 -10.34 15.53
C THR A 428 11.94 -11.08 16.83
N THR A 429 10.95 -11.61 17.54
CA THR A 429 11.10 -12.20 18.89
C THR A 429 11.01 -13.73 18.93
N GLY A 430 10.91 -14.38 17.77
CA GLY A 430 10.70 -15.81 17.62
C GLY A 430 11.87 -16.68 18.08
N ALA A 431 11.57 -17.80 18.76
CA ALA A 431 12.58 -18.75 19.24
C ALA A 431 13.41 -19.40 18.12
N SER A 432 12.89 -19.38 16.88
CA SER A 432 13.49 -19.97 15.69
C SER A 432 14.74 -19.22 15.18
N PHE A 433 14.93 -17.95 15.55
CA PHE A 433 15.99 -17.08 15.01
C PHE A 433 16.73 -16.27 16.09
N PRO A 434 17.73 -16.88 16.78
CA PRO A 434 18.54 -16.16 17.75
C PRO A 434 19.38 -15.07 17.06
N GLY A 435 19.09 -13.81 17.37
CA GLY A 435 19.80 -12.65 16.82
C GLY A 435 18.94 -11.42 16.50
N GLY A 436 17.61 -11.52 16.64
CA GLY A 436 16.70 -10.41 16.36
C GLY A 436 16.48 -10.13 14.87
N SER A 437 16.89 -11.06 13.99
CA SER A 437 16.48 -11.05 12.59
C SER A 437 14.99 -11.31 12.49
N PHE A 438 14.28 -10.50 11.71
CA PHE A 438 12.87 -10.69 11.44
C PHE A 438 12.65 -11.99 10.64
N ASN A 439 11.87 -12.91 11.19
CA ASN A 439 11.42 -14.11 10.49
C ASN A 439 10.06 -13.82 9.85
N GLU A 440 10.05 -13.67 8.52
CA GLU A 440 8.88 -13.27 7.73
C GLU A 440 7.69 -14.24 7.81
N TYR A 441 7.91 -15.46 8.33
CA TYR A 441 6.91 -16.52 8.37
C TYR A 441 6.62 -17.04 9.79
N ASP A 442 6.84 -16.24 10.84
CA ASP A 442 6.61 -16.64 12.24
C ASP A 442 5.26 -16.18 12.83
N ASP A 443 4.39 -15.53 12.04
CA ASP A 443 3.00 -15.23 12.48
C ASP A 443 2.04 -16.37 12.05
N LEU A 444 1.76 -17.29 12.98
CA LEU A 444 0.75 -18.36 12.78
C LEU A 444 -0.70 -17.85 12.85
N SER A 445 -0.92 -16.56 13.13
CA SER A 445 -2.26 -15.96 13.09
C SER A 445 -2.66 -15.46 11.70
N CYS A 446 -1.71 -15.12 10.83
CA CYS A 446 -1.98 -14.39 9.59
C CYS A 446 -1.86 -15.28 8.35
N ALA A 447 -2.67 -14.99 7.31
CA ALA A 447 -2.51 -15.58 5.98
C ALA A 447 -1.17 -15.19 5.32
N MET A 448 -0.66 -13.97 5.61
CA MET A 448 0.65 -13.49 5.13
C MET A 448 1.84 -14.00 5.95
N GLY A 449 1.61 -14.83 6.97
CA GLY A 449 2.68 -15.37 7.80
C GLY A 449 3.12 -16.75 7.35
N TRP A 450 3.27 -17.68 8.30
CA TRP A 450 3.52 -19.08 7.98
C TRP A 450 2.45 -19.63 7.01
N CYS A 451 2.77 -20.69 6.26
CA CYS A 451 1.77 -21.55 5.63
C CYS A 451 1.07 -22.40 6.74
N CYS A 452 0.27 -23.43 6.50
CA CYS A 452 -0.41 -23.88 5.30
C CYS A 452 -1.92 -23.99 5.61
N ASP A 453 -2.38 -23.33 6.67
CA ASP A 453 -3.76 -23.39 7.16
C ASP A 453 -4.53 -22.13 6.75
N ASN A 454 -5.80 -22.31 6.40
CA ASN A 454 -6.70 -21.21 6.08
C ASN A 454 -7.10 -20.40 7.31
N ARG A 455 -6.64 -19.16 7.36
CA ARG A 455 -6.90 -18.18 8.42
C ARG A 455 -7.00 -16.78 7.83
N CYS A 456 -7.64 -15.86 8.52
CA CYS A 456 -7.67 -14.47 8.07
C CYS A 456 -6.34 -13.75 8.29
N TRP A 457 -6.16 -12.69 7.50
CA TRP A 457 -5.15 -11.67 7.71
C TRP A 457 -5.23 -11.05 9.11
N ASN A 458 -4.08 -10.71 9.68
CA ASN A 458 -4.02 -9.99 10.96
C ASN A 458 -4.60 -8.57 10.84
N MET A 459 -4.79 -7.90 11.98
CA MET A 459 -5.52 -6.63 12.04
C MET A 459 -4.92 -5.48 11.19
N PRO A 460 -3.59 -5.27 11.11
CA PRO A 460 -3.04 -4.23 10.24
C PRO A 460 -3.46 -4.42 8.77
N HIS A 461 -3.36 -5.64 8.24
CA HIS A 461 -3.75 -5.97 6.87
C HIS A 461 -5.28 -5.89 6.64
N ALA A 462 -6.08 -6.34 7.61
CA ALA A 462 -7.55 -6.23 7.53
C ALA A 462 -8.02 -4.77 7.58
N TRP A 463 -7.31 -3.90 8.31
CA TRP A 463 -7.53 -2.46 8.28
C TRP A 463 -7.06 -1.82 6.97
N GLN A 464 -5.88 -2.21 6.46
CA GLN A 464 -5.34 -1.76 5.17
C GLN A 464 -6.36 -1.90 4.04
N MET A 465 -7.06 -3.03 3.97
CA MET A 465 -8.07 -3.30 2.94
C MET A 465 -9.45 -2.65 3.16
N GLY A 466 -9.64 -1.91 4.26
CA GLY A 466 -10.95 -1.38 4.65
C GLY A 466 -11.95 -2.46 5.07
N TRP A 467 -11.48 -3.66 5.47
CA TRP A 467 -12.34 -4.73 5.98
C TRP A 467 -12.78 -4.43 7.42
N ASN A 468 -11.87 -3.92 8.26
CA ASN A 468 -12.11 -3.63 9.67
C ASN A 468 -11.78 -2.16 10.01
N ALA A 469 -12.46 -1.61 11.02
CA ALA A 469 -12.15 -0.30 11.61
C ALA A 469 -11.42 -0.47 12.95
N ALA A 470 -10.51 0.45 13.24
CA ALA A 470 -9.73 0.47 14.48
C ALA A 470 -10.04 1.70 15.31
N ARG A 471 -10.26 1.53 16.62
CA ARG A 471 -10.32 2.64 17.59
C ARG A 471 -8.90 3.10 17.85
N THR A 472 -8.54 4.24 17.27
CA THR A 472 -7.19 4.79 17.30
C THR A 472 -6.97 5.63 18.54
N TYR A 473 -5.89 5.37 19.25
CA TYR A 473 -5.43 6.13 20.41
C TYR A 473 -4.07 6.76 20.13
N ASP A 474 -3.85 7.96 20.64
CA ASP A 474 -2.57 8.67 20.61
C ASP A 474 -2.19 9.20 22.01
N ALA A 475 -1.18 10.07 22.11
CA ALA A 475 -0.76 10.65 23.39
C ALA A 475 -1.77 11.61 24.05
N ALA A 476 -2.73 12.15 23.30
CA ALA A 476 -3.78 13.01 23.83
C ALA A 476 -4.99 12.19 24.30
N THR A 477 -5.32 11.09 23.61
CA THR A 477 -6.48 10.26 23.98
C THR A 477 -6.15 9.08 24.90
N LEU A 478 -4.90 8.60 24.90
CA LEU A 478 -4.35 7.64 25.87
C LEU A 478 -3.41 8.38 26.82
N ILE A 479 -4.05 9.15 27.72
CA ILE A 479 -3.38 9.95 28.73
C ILE A 479 -2.55 9.02 29.64
N ARG A 480 -1.34 9.45 29.99
CA ARG A 480 -0.46 8.68 30.88
C ARG A 480 -1.10 8.48 32.24
N GLY A 481 -0.95 7.27 32.79
CA GLY A 481 -1.47 6.92 34.10
C GLY A 481 -3.00 6.83 34.18
N ARG A 482 -3.67 6.63 33.05
CA ARG A 482 -5.10 6.35 32.97
C ARG A 482 -5.33 5.04 32.24
N THR A 483 -6.21 4.24 32.81
CA THR A 483 -6.56 2.91 32.30
C THR A 483 -7.93 2.95 31.61
N TYR A 484 -7.97 2.44 30.39
CA TYR A 484 -9.13 2.51 29.50
C TYR A 484 -9.63 1.11 29.18
N ASN A 485 -10.87 0.81 29.57
CA ASN A 485 -11.54 -0.45 29.23
C ASN A 485 -12.09 -0.41 27.80
N VAL A 486 -11.80 -1.45 27.01
CA VAL A 486 -12.30 -1.62 25.66
C VAL A 486 -12.80 -3.06 25.47
N SER A 487 -14.02 -3.22 24.96
CA SER A 487 -14.50 -4.51 24.47
C SER A 487 -14.07 -4.69 23.02
N LEU A 488 -13.38 -5.80 22.74
CA LEU A 488 -12.91 -6.21 21.42
C LEU A 488 -13.73 -7.40 20.95
N GLY A 489 -14.65 -7.17 20.01
CA GLY A 489 -15.31 -8.27 19.31
C GLY A 489 -14.31 -9.12 18.51
N SER A 490 -14.67 -10.37 18.22
CA SER A 490 -13.80 -11.24 17.44
C SER A 490 -13.70 -10.76 15.99
N GLN A 491 -12.47 -10.71 15.46
CA GLN A 491 -12.19 -10.32 14.08
C GLN A 491 -12.98 -11.16 13.06
N SER A 492 -13.19 -12.44 13.37
CA SER A 492 -13.71 -13.44 12.44
C SER A 492 -15.22 -13.72 12.55
N ARG A 493 -15.97 -13.02 13.41
CA ARG A 493 -17.41 -13.29 13.62
C ARG A 493 -18.39 -12.37 12.90
N TYR A 494 -18.04 -11.12 12.59
CA TYR A 494 -19.03 -10.10 12.23
C TYR A 494 -19.63 -10.27 10.82
N ALA A 495 -20.96 -10.21 10.71
CA ALA A 495 -21.64 -10.13 9.43
C ALA A 495 -21.64 -8.70 8.88
N ALA A 496 -21.87 -8.56 7.57
CA ALA A 496 -21.85 -7.29 6.84
C ALA A 496 -22.93 -6.26 7.23
N THR A 497 -23.72 -6.51 8.29
CA THR A 497 -24.73 -5.57 8.80
C THR A 497 -24.13 -4.49 9.70
N ASP A 498 -22.98 -4.74 10.32
CA ASP A 498 -22.42 -3.91 11.39
C ASP A 498 -21.25 -3.04 10.89
N LEU A 499 -21.37 -2.48 9.68
CA LEU A 499 -20.24 -1.86 8.96
C LEU A 499 -20.02 -0.37 9.31
N PRO A 500 -18.74 0.08 9.38
CA PRO A 500 -17.52 -0.73 9.32
C PRO A 500 -17.35 -1.54 10.61
N VAL A 501 -16.77 -2.76 10.53
CA VAL A 501 -16.65 -3.65 11.69
C VAL A 501 -15.72 -3.02 12.74
N ARG A 502 -16.29 -2.64 13.89
CA ARG A 502 -15.61 -1.92 14.99
C ARG A 502 -15.09 -2.88 16.05
N ASN A 503 -13.97 -3.54 15.79
CA ASN A 503 -13.49 -4.65 16.62
C ASN A 503 -11.97 -4.70 16.86
N SER A 504 -11.28 -3.57 16.70
CA SER A 504 -9.87 -3.46 17.03
C SER A 504 -9.49 -2.12 17.64
N ILE A 505 -8.26 -2.08 18.18
CA ILE A 505 -7.59 -0.88 18.64
C ILE A 505 -6.35 -0.67 17.77
N ARG A 506 -6.04 0.60 17.51
CA ARG A 506 -4.73 1.05 17.01
C ARG A 506 -4.14 2.00 18.05
N VAL A 507 -2.86 1.87 18.40
CA VAL A 507 -2.16 2.86 19.24
C VAL A 507 -1.04 3.48 18.44
N LEU A 508 -1.15 4.77 18.18
CA LEU A 508 -0.16 5.51 17.41
C LEU A 508 1.08 5.82 18.26
N PRO A 509 2.28 5.77 17.65
CA PRO A 509 3.48 6.31 18.27
C PRO A 509 3.31 7.82 18.42
N TRP A 510 3.54 8.34 19.62
CA TRP A 510 3.75 9.77 19.84
C TRP A 510 5.20 10.15 19.50
N ASN A 511 5.54 11.42 19.70
CA ASN A 511 6.86 12.03 19.43
C ASN A 511 7.99 11.44 20.31
N VAL A 512 8.31 10.16 20.10
CA VAL A 512 9.56 9.51 20.48
C VAL A 512 10.56 9.87 19.38
N PRO A 513 11.66 10.58 19.67
CA PRO A 513 12.69 10.85 18.68
C PRO A 513 13.27 9.53 18.16
N GLY A 514 12.97 9.20 16.91
CA GLY A 514 13.43 8.00 16.23
C GLY A 514 13.87 8.33 14.82
N VAL A 515 15.05 7.82 14.43
CA VAL A 515 15.64 8.00 13.10
C VAL A 515 15.68 6.65 12.39
N GLY A 516 15.24 6.62 11.13
CA GLY A 516 15.24 5.42 10.30
C GLY A 516 14.35 4.30 10.83
N ALA A 517 14.84 3.05 10.72
CA ALA A 517 14.11 1.83 11.09
C ALA A 517 13.73 1.73 12.58
N ASN A 518 14.34 2.56 13.45
CA ASN A 518 14.04 2.60 14.89
C ASN A 518 12.88 3.54 15.24
N LYS A 519 12.20 4.14 14.25
CA LYS A 519 10.96 4.89 14.50
C LYS A 519 9.89 3.92 14.99
N PRO A 520 9.33 4.09 16.20
CA PRO A 520 8.25 3.20 16.66
C PRO A 520 7.06 3.31 15.70
N VAL A 521 6.46 2.16 15.39
CA VAL A 521 5.31 2.03 14.50
C VAL A 521 4.01 1.84 15.30
N PRO A 522 2.83 2.09 14.70
CA PRO A 522 1.55 1.80 15.36
C PRO A 522 1.43 0.36 15.87
N LEU A 523 0.87 0.22 17.08
CA LEU A 523 0.35 -1.06 17.56
C LEU A 523 -1.08 -1.28 17.06
N TRP A 524 -1.42 -2.55 16.92
CA TRP A 524 -2.70 -3.05 16.47
C TRP A 524 -3.11 -4.20 17.39
N ILE A 525 -4.31 -4.14 17.94
CA ILE A 525 -4.80 -5.11 18.93
C ILE A 525 -6.17 -5.62 18.46
N SER A 526 -6.31 -6.94 18.35
CA SER A 526 -7.55 -7.60 17.95
C SER A 526 -7.82 -8.87 18.74
N PHE A 527 -9.09 -9.25 18.90
CA PHE A 527 -9.48 -10.53 19.47
C PHE A 527 -9.83 -11.53 18.36
N ARG A 528 -9.43 -12.79 18.47
CA ARG A 528 -9.67 -13.82 17.42
C ARG A 528 -10.20 -15.13 17.98
N THR A 529 -11.10 -15.75 17.22
CA THR A 529 -11.75 -17.04 17.54
C THR A 529 -11.79 -17.91 16.28
N ARG A 530 -11.82 -19.24 16.45
CA ARG A 530 -11.96 -20.20 15.33
C ARG A 530 -13.38 -20.20 14.79
N THR A 531 -13.70 -19.19 14.00
CA THR A 531 -14.97 -19.05 13.29
C THR A 531 -14.77 -18.52 11.88
N ARG A 532 -15.62 -18.94 10.95
CA ARG A 532 -15.64 -18.47 9.54
C ARG A 532 -14.27 -18.59 8.87
N GLY A 533 -13.62 -17.48 8.53
CA GLY A 533 -12.31 -17.49 7.87
C GLY A 533 -11.15 -17.90 8.78
N ASP A 534 -11.34 -17.89 10.11
CA ASP A 534 -10.33 -18.30 11.11
C ASP A 534 -10.47 -19.77 11.55
N MET A 535 -11.18 -20.60 10.81
CA MET A 535 -11.39 -22.01 11.20
C MET A 535 -10.10 -22.84 11.22
N GLY A 536 -9.12 -22.49 10.38
CA GLY A 536 -7.75 -23.02 10.38
C GLY A 536 -6.76 -22.19 11.20
N LEU A 537 -7.20 -21.23 12.03
CA LEU A 537 -6.33 -20.59 13.02
C LEU A 537 -5.75 -21.67 13.95
N ALA A 538 -4.44 -21.63 14.20
CA ALA A 538 -3.73 -22.67 14.93
C ALA A 538 -4.30 -22.87 16.35
N ALA A 539 -4.26 -24.10 16.87
CA ALA A 539 -4.79 -24.39 18.21
C ALA A 539 -4.02 -23.60 19.29
N GLY A 540 -4.75 -22.91 20.18
CA GLY A 540 -4.15 -22.09 21.24
C GLY A 540 -3.76 -20.67 20.78
N TRP A 541 -3.89 -20.37 19.49
CA TRP A 541 -3.90 -19.00 18.95
C TRP A 541 -5.31 -18.41 18.93
N ASP A 542 -6.33 -19.23 19.21
CA ASP A 542 -7.73 -18.85 19.30
C ASP A 542 -8.19 -18.60 20.74
N ASP A 543 -9.24 -17.80 20.88
CA ASP A 543 -9.59 -17.16 22.16
C ASP A 543 -8.39 -16.44 22.77
N LYS A 544 -7.73 -15.61 21.96
CA LYS A 544 -6.58 -14.77 22.35
C LYS A 544 -6.73 -13.36 21.81
N VAL A 545 -6.20 -12.38 22.55
CA VAL A 545 -6.00 -11.01 22.06
C VAL A 545 -4.63 -10.94 21.41
N HIS A 546 -4.60 -10.80 20.09
CA HIS A 546 -3.37 -10.69 19.30
C HIS A 546 -2.89 -9.25 19.28
N ILE A 547 -1.58 -9.06 19.43
CA ILE A 547 -0.94 -7.75 19.34
C ILE A 547 0.10 -7.80 18.22
N HIS A 548 -0.06 -6.89 17.27
CA HIS A 548 0.86 -6.68 16.15
C HIS A 548 1.37 -5.25 16.16
N SER A 549 2.57 -5.01 15.61
CA SER A 549 3.03 -3.68 15.26
C SER A 549 3.27 -3.60 13.74
N SER A 550 2.95 -2.46 13.14
CA SER A 550 3.16 -2.27 11.70
C SER A 550 3.12 -0.80 11.30
N GLY A 551 4.00 -0.42 10.37
CA GLY A 551 4.07 0.91 9.78
C GLY A 551 2.89 1.29 8.87
N ILE A 552 1.98 0.36 8.56
CA ILE A 552 0.80 0.60 7.71
C ILE A 552 0.02 1.83 8.20
N SER A 553 -0.19 2.77 7.29
CA SER A 553 -0.87 4.05 7.51
C SER A 553 -1.88 4.41 6.42
N ASP A 554 -1.77 3.79 5.24
CA ASP A 554 -2.61 3.94 4.06
C ASP A 554 -2.84 2.55 3.40
N PRO A 555 -3.94 2.32 2.63
CA PRO A 555 -4.16 1.07 1.91
C PRO A 555 -3.03 0.62 0.98
N TYR A 556 -2.26 1.56 0.43
CA TYR A 556 -1.16 1.30 -0.51
C TYR A 556 0.21 1.15 0.19
N ASP A 557 0.27 1.14 1.52
CA ASP A 557 1.53 0.95 2.26
C ASP A 557 1.99 -0.52 2.26
N SER A 558 3.04 -0.83 1.49
CA SER A 558 3.67 -2.15 1.51
C SER A 558 4.65 -2.32 2.67
N ALA A 559 4.12 -2.50 3.89
CA ALA A 559 4.92 -2.63 5.11
C ALA A 559 4.67 -3.97 5.84
N PHE A 560 5.75 -4.55 6.39
CA PHE A 560 5.71 -5.72 7.25
C PHE A 560 4.74 -5.56 8.43
N THR A 561 4.19 -6.69 8.88
CA THR A 561 3.51 -6.77 10.18
C THR A 561 4.33 -7.65 11.13
N ASN A 562 4.67 -7.12 12.31
CA ASN A 562 5.40 -7.82 13.35
C ASN A 562 4.39 -8.33 14.39
N TRP A 563 4.30 -9.64 14.59
CA TRP A 563 3.59 -10.22 15.72
C TRP A 563 4.41 -10.00 16.99
N GLU A 564 3.83 -9.29 17.95
CA GLU A 564 4.48 -8.93 19.22
C GLU A 564 4.21 -9.98 20.30
N THR A 565 2.93 -10.35 20.47
CA THR A 565 2.46 -11.32 21.46
C THR A 565 0.98 -11.69 21.24
N MET A 566 0.47 -12.61 22.05
CA MET A 566 -0.96 -12.87 22.21
C MET A 566 -1.32 -13.11 23.68
N LEU A 567 -2.48 -12.58 24.13
CA LEU A 567 -2.91 -12.62 25.53
C LEU A 567 -4.09 -13.58 25.77
N GLY A 568 -3.88 -14.54 26.67
CA GLY A 568 -4.90 -15.30 27.39
C GLY A 568 -5.66 -14.44 28.40
N VAL A 569 -6.68 -15.04 29.02
CA VAL A 569 -7.41 -14.42 30.12
C VAL A 569 -6.43 -14.18 31.29
N ASP A 570 -6.53 -13.00 31.91
CA ASP A 570 -5.66 -12.51 32.99
C ASP A 570 -4.17 -12.30 32.63
N GLU A 571 -3.79 -12.52 31.37
CA GLU A 571 -2.45 -12.20 30.85
C GLU A 571 -2.30 -10.70 30.55
N THR A 572 -1.08 -10.18 30.72
CA THR A 572 -0.71 -8.78 30.51
C THR A 572 0.63 -8.68 29.78
N TRP A 573 0.79 -7.64 28.97
CA TRP A 573 2.04 -7.35 28.25
C TRP A 573 2.24 -5.85 28.10
N THR A 574 3.48 -5.40 28.22
CA THR A 574 3.85 -3.98 28.10
C THR A 574 4.80 -3.80 26.92
N HIS A 575 4.40 -2.99 25.94
CA HIS A 575 5.25 -2.70 24.80
C HIS A 575 6.52 -1.95 25.24
N PRO A 576 7.74 -2.39 24.90
CA PRO A 576 8.98 -1.83 25.47
C PRO A 576 9.24 -0.35 25.10
N VAL A 577 8.97 0.06 23.85
CA VAL A 577 9.20 1.46 23.41
C VAL A 577 8.03 2.41 23.72
N LEU A 578 6.80 2.02 23.38
CA LEU A 578 5.60 2.81 23.67
C LEU A 578 5.21 2.77 25.16
N ASN A 579 5.72 1.85 25.98
CA ASN A 579 5.38 1.74 27.40
C ASN A 579 3.85 1.76 27.64
N VAL A 580 3.14 1.00 26.80
CA VAL A 580 1.69 0.76 26.87
C VAL A 580 1.50 -0.67 27.36
N THR A 581 0.84 -0.81 28.50
CA THR A 581 0.37 -2.08 29.02
C THR A 581 -0.99 -2.40 28.41
N VAL A 582 -1.10 -3.60 27.85
CA VAL A 582 -2.34 -4.23 27.40
C VAL A 582 -2.57 -5.43 28.30
N ARG A 583 -3.76 -5.53 28.91
CA ARG A 583 -4.16 -6.68 29.72
C ARG A 583 -5.52 -7.16 29.27
N ARG A 584 -5.72 -8.48 29.25
CA ARG A 584 -7.00 -9.09 28.95
C ARG A 584 -7.68 -9.57 30.23
N TYR A 585 -8.96 -9.28 30.36
CA TYR A 585 -9.83 -9.75 31.44
C TYR A 585 -10.77 -10.84 30.94
N PRO A 586 -11.41 -11.61 31.85
CA PRO A 586 -12.47 -12.53 31.51
C PRO A 586 -13.62 -11.82 30.80
N SER A 587 -14.30 -12.53 29.89
CA SER A 587 -15.50 -12.05 29.20
C SER A 587 -16.60 -13.09 29.31
N ASN A 588 -17.82 -12.65 29.63
CA ASN A 588 -19.01 -13.50 29.59
C ASN A 588 -19.53 -13.72 28.15
N ASN A 589 -18.97 -13.02 27.17
CA ASN A 589 -19.29 -13.17 25.77
C ASN A 589 -18.14 -13.89 25.04
N PRO A 590 -18.28 -15.17 24.62
CA PRO A 590 -17.23 -15.91 23.90
C PRO A 590 -16.95 -15.38 22.48
N SER A 591 -17.63 -14.31 22.08
CA SER A 591 -17.39 -13.58 20.82
C SER A 591 -16.61 -12.27 21.03
N ALA A 592 -16.22 -11.93 22.26
CA ALA A 592 -15.49 -10.71 22.58
C ALA A 592 -14.50 -10.89 23.74
N ALA A 593 -13.39 -10.16 23.71
CA ALA A 593 -12.52 -9.97 24.87
C ALA A 593 -12.79 -8.61 25.53
N VAL A 594 -12.53 -8.52 26.83
CA VAL A 594 -12.39 -7.23 27.52
C VAL A 594 -10.89 -6.99 27.69
N VAL A 595 -10.41 -5.81 27.30
CA VAL A 595 -9.01 -5.40 27.50
C VAL A 595 -8.93 -4.06 28.18
N THR A 596 -7.89 -3.88 29.00
CA THR A 596 -7.43 -2.54 29.39
C THR A 596 -6.27 -2.09 28.52
N LEU A 597 -6.22 -0.77 28.29
CA LEU A 597 -5.04 -0.06 27.81
C LEU A 597 -4.61 0.93 28.88
N CYS A 598 -3.35 0.89 29.27
CA CYS A 598 -2.75 1.90 30.13
C CYS A 598 -1.40 2.32 29.57
N ARG A 599 -1.13 3.62 29.55
CA ARG A 599 0.18 4.16 29.16
C ARG A 599 0.92 4.58 30.42
N TYR A 600 2.03 3.92 30.71
CA TYR A 600 2.78 4.12 31.95
C TYR A 600 3.16 5.59 32.15
N TYR A 601 3.09 6.04 33.40
CA TYR A 601 3.56 7.36 33.82
C TYR A 601 4.79 7.28 34.71
N ARG A 602 4.63 6.65 35.89
CA ARG A 602 5.59 6.58 37.01
C ARG A 602 5.03 5.64 38.10
N PRO A 603 5.75 5.32 39.19
CA PRO A 603 5.15 4.64 40.34
C PRO A 603 4.01 5.44 40.98
N GLU A 604 3.16 4.77 41.75
CA GLU A 604 2.03 5.39 42.43
C GLU A 604 2.42 6.53 43.38
N THR A 605 1.50 7.49 43.53
CA THR A 605 1.67 8.70 44.35
C THR A 605 0.37 9.04 45.07
N TYR A 606 0.46 9.75 46.20
CA TYR A 606 -0.73 10.13 46.98
C TYR A 606 -1.89 10.68 46.13
N LEU A 607 -1.59 11.54 45.15
CA LEU A 607 -2.60 12.11 44.26
C LEU A 607 -3.17 11.11 43.25
N SER A 608 -2.38 10.21 42.66
CA SER A 608 -2.92 9.19 41.75
C SER A 608 -3.82 8.22 42.49
N CYS A 609 -3.39 7.78 43.67
CA CYS A 609 -4.20 6.98 44.58
C CYS A 609 -5.50 7.68 44.98
N LEU A 610 -5.44 8.96 45.38
CA LEU A 610 -6.61 9.74 45.80
C LEU A 610 -7.62 9.96 44.66
N TYR A 611 -7.15 10.02 43.41
CA TYR A 611 -7.98 10.20 42.22
C TYR A 611 -8.25 8.91 41.43
N SER A 612 -7.94 7.73 42.00
CA SER A 612 -8.09 6.43 41.34
C SER A 612 -7.49 6.38 39.93
N LEU A 613 -6.28 6.91 39.80
CA LEU A 613 -5.42 6.80 38.62
C LEU A 613 -4.50 5.58 38.77
N ASP A 614 -4.08 5.01 37.65
CA ASP A 614 -3.26 3.80 37.53
C ASP A 614 -1.96 4.22 36.82
N TYR A 615 -1.04 4.83 37.57
CA TYR A 615 0.19 5.45 37.07
C TYR A 615 1.24 4.43 36.64
N ASP A 616 1.27 3.27 37.31
CA ASP A 616 2.23 2.19 37.03
C ASP A 616 1.68 1.13 36.04
N CYS A 617 0.41 1.22 35.67
CA CYS A 617 -0.30 0.31 34.77
C CYS A 617 -0.42 -1.13 35.27
N ASN A 618 -0.47 -1.34 36.59
CA ASN A 618 -0.68 -2.65 37.20
C ASN A 618 -2.14 -3.14 37.10
N GLY A 619 -3.08 -2.29 36.66
CA GLY A 619 -4.49 -2.64 36.46
C GLY A 619 -5.36 -2.54 37.72
N LYS A 620 -4.83 -1.91 38.78
CA LYS A 620 -5.52 -1.52 40.00
C LYS A 620 -5.41 0.01 40.13
N ALA A 621 -6.19 0.62 41.03
CA ALA A 621 -6.08 2.05 41.32
C ALA A 621 -6.70 2.38 42.69
N GLY A 622 -6.20 3.43 43.34
CA GLY A 622 -6.71 3.85 44.65
C GLY A 622 -6.61 2.74 45.71
N TYR A 623 -7.65 2.52 46.52
CA TYR A 623 -7.60 1.52 47.60
C TYR A 623 -7.47 0.06 47.12
N ASP A 624 -7.79 -0.24 45.85
CA ASP A 624 -7.60 -1.59 45.29
C ASP A 624 -6.12 -1.86 44.90
N ASP A 625 -5.27 -0.83 44.90
CA ASP A 625 -3.85 -0.90 44.58
C ASP A 625 -2.97 -1.02 45.85
N ASP A 626 -2.18 -2.11 45.90
CA ASP A 626 -1.26 -2.40 47.00
C ASP A 626 -0.19 -1.30 47.17
N ALA A 627 0.22 -0.64 46.07
CA ALA A 627 1.15 0.49 46.12
C ALA A 627 0.51 1.72 46.79
N CYS A 628 -0.80 1.88 46.64
CA CYS A 628 -1.57 2.99 47.21
C CYS A 628 -1.95 2.80 48.68
N LEU A 629 -2.00 1.57 49.19
CA LEU A 629 -2.31 1.30 50.62
C LEU A 629 -1.33 1.97 51.59
N SER A 630 -0.08 2.20 51.18
CA SER A 630 0.93 2.91 51.98
C SER A 630 0.85 4.44 51.88
N LEU A 631 0.07 4.95 50.92
CA LEU A 631 -0.01 6.37 50.57
C LEU A 631 -1.33 6.99 51.06
N LEU A 632 -2.44 6.24 51.01
CA LEU A 632 -3.75 6.70 51.45
C LEU A 632 -3.94 6.58 52.98
N PRO A 633 -4.77 7.43 53.61
CA PRO A 633 -5.25 7.16 54.96
C PRO A 633 -6.09 5.85 54.98
N PRO A 634 -6.31 5.20 56.13
CA PRO A 634 -7.18 4.01 56.18
C PRO A 634 -8.57 4.31 55.62
N ALA A 635 -9.12 3.37 54.84
CA ALA A 635 -10.51 3.45 54.38
C ALA A 635 -11.46 3.45 55.60
N SER A 636 -12.35 4.45 55.65
CA SER A 636 -13.26 4.74 56.77
C SER A 636 -14.60 4.03 56.67
#